data_AF-A0AAW1RCS1-F1
#
_entry.id   AF-A0AAW1RCS1-F1
#
_cell.length_a   1.000
_cell.length_b   1.000
_cell.length_c   1.000
_cell.angle_alpha   90.00
_cell.angle_beta   90.00
_cell.angle_gamma   90.00
#
_symmetry.space_group_name_H-M   'P 1'
#
loop_
_entity.id
_entity.type
_entity.pdbx_description
1 polymer ?
#
loop_
_entity_poly.entity_id
_entity_poly.type
_entity_poly.pdbx_seq_one_letter_code
_entity_poly.pdbx_strand_id
1 'polypeptide(L)'
;MSYKAVRLLYLRSVGLIFLVAFASLYAQLPGLYGKDGLEPVRVFLARRAAFPSRVANFLRLPTLLWFYDIPGLDLDTALDLVALSGAAAAGAVAAGAVSPWALGAAWLAYLSLFNVGQTFLSFQWDILLLETGWAALWLALRTKGDAGQEPALAALLLQRWVLFKLMFCSGAVKIQARCPTWLRLTACHYHAATQCLPTPLAWYFHQLPGTLLKLAVAAAFVIELPATALILASWRPLRVIGAALQAFLQANIIATGNYNFFNLLTIALCVPLLDDAGAAEGDFERLTGVADGPGAPPARALWRRGVWLLCVAAGLSPVVYASVRMFAVVPDETERSGRRLQLAMTPDAFQAWLAAWLSWITGVWGAAMLAAWALDVWQALRPAVQCLLPARAAARTGSAKHGQASRAMAWWRVAGALAAGAGVAATFAIGARDLLALDASADAHYMAVPLARHAYQRAWRYHISSRYGLFRQMTGIGDSGEGRVVARPELDFQGSKDGVTWQSYIFRYKPGAPERAPPWVAPHQPRLDWQMWFAALGTPEQNPWCVHLAWRLLTGSAAAGRLLDDASPWRAAPPRHVRVMRWNMDFTRAAWGRQRRGPHDTELPVADAASSLWWSRQPTGQWMMALEANSSALNAFLAPHGWGPELARCPRQLFICECCQLGASHLGCEERAMGRKLSVTTDAYAWFCSKECDTVYQQMAALEGQRTALNENYSIEIAARHHKLCKGSGTVDTAFCMLQGAFDIKMDSGEDLLDLVCHSEETEDNDDQDEAAQLYNYSTFRVVVLRKGPSVVTAATLRVFGRAFAELPFVATKVGYRREGNLRRFMNALQALLRLLKVEHLVLPSLPQLRPMWMQRFGFTPLTIAEAAAVEQHVITLDSTSASLLKKPLLHVPMPAINLAMEDLRLGSGADAAAAAVSTPACPADQPAAASPATTSTDAPPAVHKKPASRMRSRLPSGPKPTPVPDSISAAAAVPAAKVRKRPPRAPPRHAQQPCTSALRATDAGAPAPPTPEALEMRLDIAVANALAEGISKYVDASAADALEAAKQAKEDLSRARLDALLNGGAMPPPCAPCSLTCRRCWMVRRAL
;
A
#
# COMPACT_ATOMS: atom_id res chain seq x y z
N MET A 1 -3.11 -39.55 -18.90
CA MET A 1 -3.11 -38.23 -19.57
C MET A 1 -1.66 -37.81 -19.74
N SER A 2 -1.30 -37.27 -20.91
CA SER A 2 0.00 -36.63 -21.12
C SER A 2 -0.19 -35.11 -21.16
N TYR A 3 0.84 -34.37 -20.74
CA TYR A 3 0.80 -32.91 -20.62
C TYR A 3 2.07 -32.26 -21.23
N LYS A 4 2.74 -32.93 -22.16
CA LYS A 4 4.01 -32.49 -22.77
C LYS A 4 3.80 -31.34 -23.74
N ALA A 5 2.81 -31.46 -24.62
CA ALA A 5 2.43 -30.40 -25.55
C ALA A 5 1.82 -29.21 -24.79
N VAL A 6 0.92 -29.48 -23.83
CA VAL A 6 0.33 -28.47 -22.93
C VAL A 6 1.40 -27.70 -22.16
N ARG A 7 2.39 -28.38 -21.57
CA ARG A 7 3.53 -27.77 -20.88
C ARG A 7 4.34 -26.86 -21.82
N LEU A 8 4.69 -27.34 -23.01
CA LEU A 8 5.49 -26.58 -23.97
C LEU A 8 4.74 -25.35 -24.48
N LEU A 9 3.44 -25.49 -24.78
CA LEU A 9 2.57 -24.39 -25.18
C LEU A 9 2.49 -23.32 -24.08
N TYR A 10 2.18 -23.72 -22.85
CA TYR A 10 2.10 -22.80 -21.71
C TYR A 10 3.40 -22.02 -21.49
N LEU A 11 4.53 -22.71 -21.43
CA LEU A 11 5.82 -22.06 -21.18
C LEU A 11 6.25 -21.14 -22.34
N ARG A 12 5.94 -21.49 -23.59
CA ARG A 12 6.11 -20.59 -24.73
C ARG A 12 5.22 -19.35 -24.63
N SER A 13 3.95 -19.50 -24.24
CA SER A 13 3.04 -18.37 -24.04
C SER A 13 3.50 -17.42 -22.94
N VAL A 14 3.98 -17.95 -21.80
CA VAL A 14 4.58 -17.13 -20.73
C VAL A 14 5.82 -16.40 -21.22
N GLY A 15 6.71 -17.07 -21.97
CA GLY A 15 7.88 -16.43 -22.61
C GLY A 15 7.50 -15.33 -23.60
N LEU A 16 6.47 -15.54 -24.42
CA LEU A 16 5.95 -14.54 -25.36
C LEU A 16 5.36 -13.33 -24.63
N ILE A 17 4.66 -13.55 -23.51
CA ILE A 17 4.09 -12.48 -22.70
C ILE A 17 5.18 -11.65 -22.01
N PHE A 18 6.22 -12.28 -21.47
CA PHE A 18 7.41 -11.55 -20.98
C PHE A 18 8.04 -10.72 -22.10
N LEU A 19 8.23 -11.29 -23.31
CA LEU A 19 8.79 -10.55 -24.45
C LEU A 19 7.94 -9.33 -24.82
N VAL A 20 6.61 -9.47 -24.84
CA VAL A 20 5.68 -8.35 -25.09
C VAL A 20 5.75 -7.31 -23.97
N ALA A 21 5.82 -7.73 -22.70
CA ALA A 21 5.94 -6.83 -21.56
C ALA A 21 7.25 -6.03 -21.60
N PHE A 22 8.39 -6.69 -21.88
CA PHE A 22 9.68 -6.03 -22.08
C PHE A 22 9.67 -5.07 -23.28
N ALA A 23 9.18 -5.48 -24.45
CA ALA A 23 9.11 -4.61 -25.63
C ALA A 23 8.21 -3.38 -25.38
N SER A 24 7.07 -3.59 -24.72
CA SER A 24 6.14 -2.53 -24.30
C SER A 24 6.78 -1.53 -23.33
N LEU A 25 7.60 -2.01 -22.40
CA LEU A 25 8.30 -1.19 -21.41
C LEU A 25 9.50 -0.46 -22.02
N TYR A 26 10.32 -1.16 -22.82
CA TYR A 26 11.54 -0.66 -23.46
C TYR A 26 11.29 0.61 -24.28
N ALA A 27 10.23 0.61 -25.10
CA ALA A 27 9.82 1.77 -25.90
C ALA A 27 9.50 3.04 -25.08
N GLN A 28 9.25 2.91 -23.77
CA GLN A 28 8.90 3.99 -22.85
C GLN A 28 10.01 4.32 -21.83
N LEU A 29 11.01 3.44 -21.63
CA LEU A 29 12.08 3.63 -20.62
C LEU A 29 12.74 5.02 -20.67
N PRO A 30 13.13 5.57 -21.84
CA PRO A 30 13.82 6.87 -21.87
C PRO A 30 12.94 8.04 -21.43
N GLY A 31 11.62 7.95 -21.64
CA GLY A 31 10.65 9.00 -21.28
C GLY A 31 10.10 8.88 -19.85
N LEU A 32 10.09 7.67 -19.28
CA LEU A 32 9.64 7.43 -17.91
C LEU A 32 10.81 7.47 -16.91
N TYR A 33 11.88 6.71 -17.16
CA TYR A 33 12.85 6.30 -16.12
C TYR A 33 14.30 6.69 -16.37
N GLY A 34 14.67 6.94 -17.63
CA GLY A 34 15.99 7.44 -17.99
C GLY A 34 16.25 8.84 -17.43
N LYS A 35 17.47 9.36 -17.61
CA LYS A 35 17.89 10.64 -17.00
C LYS A 35 16.96 11.83 -17.26
N ASP A 36 16.31 11.86 -18.42
CA ASP A 36 15.39 12.92 -18.86
C ASP A 36 13.90 12.57 -18.78
N GLY A 37 13.59 11.45 -18.10
CA GLY A 37 12.23 10.98 -17.86
C GLY A 37 11.49 11.68 -16.71
N LEU A 38 10.27 11.21 -16.48
CA LEU A 38 9.32 11.69 -15.46
C LEU A 38 9.67 11.23 -14.04
N GLU A 39 10.27 10.04 -13.88
CA GLU A 39 10.68 9.48 -12.59
C GLU A 39 12.09 8.87 -12.69
N PRO A 40 13.15 9.67 -12.83
CA PRO A 40 14.47 9.15 -13.16
C PRO A 40 15.03 8.21 -12.09
N VAL A 41 15.31 6.95 -12.46
CA VAL A 41 15.70 5.87 -11.51
C VAL A 41 16.98 6.18 -10.73
N ARG A 42 17.85 7.06 -11.24
CA ARG A 42 19.02 7.59 -10.50
C ARG A 42 18.63 8.27 -9.18
N VAL A 43 17.47 8.93 -9.14
CA VAL A 43 16.97 9.67 -7.97
C VAL A 43 16.36 8.70 -6.96
N PHE A 44 15.59 7.73 -7.46
CA PHE A 44 14.98 6.66 -6.66
C PHE A 44 16.04 5.80 -5.96
N LEU A 45 17.01 5.25 -6.72
CA LEU A 45 18.10 4.44 -6.14
C LEU A 45 18.97 5.25 -5.19
N ALA A 46 19.21 6.54 -5.46
CA ALA A 46 19.97 7.41 -4.54
C ALA A 46 19.23 7.69 -3.22
N ARG A 47 17.90 7.60 -3.18
CA ARG A 47 17.07 7.71 -1.96
C ARG A 47 16.97 6.39 -1.19
N ARG A 48 16.84 5.26 -1.90
CA ARG A 48 16.69 3.93 -1.30
C ARG A 48 18.03 3.24 -0.96
N ALA A 49 19.16 3.91 -1.17
CA ALA A 49 20.50 3.42 -0.82
C ALA A 49 20.79 3.50 0.69
N ALA A 50 20.09 2.68 1.48
CA ALA A 50 20.19 2.67 2.94
C ALA A 50 21.55 2.14 3.45
N PHE A 51 22.22 1.25 2.71
CA PHE A 51 23.46 0.60 3.14
C PHE A 51 24.65 0.92 2.24
N PRO A 52 25.89 0.97 2.78
CA PRO A 52 27.12 0.98 1.97
C PRO A 52 27.30 -0.29 1.13
N SER A 53 26.72 -1.42 1.56
CA SER A 53 26.79 -2.70 0.84
C SER A 53 25.69 -2.81 -0.22
N ARG A 54 26.11 -2.93 -1.49
CA ARG A 54 25.22 -3.20 -2.64
C ARG A 54 24.41 -4.49 -2.46
N VAL A 55 24.99 -5.49 -1.80
CA VAL A 55 24.32 -6.76 -1.50
C VAL A 55 23.23 -6.57 -0.44
N ALA A 56 23.45 -5.72 0.57
CA ALA A 56 22.40 -5.39 1.54
C ALA A 56 21.26 -4.58 0.89
N ASN A 57 21.59 -3.60 0.04
CA ASN A 57 20.58 -2.87 -0.73
C ASN A 57 19.79 -3.80 -1.68
N PHE A 58 20.43 -4.80 -2.30
CA PHE A 58 19.76 -5.82 -3.11
C PHE A 58 18.85 -6.75 -2.27
N LEU A 59 19.24 -7.12 -1.05
CA LEU A 59 18.42 -7.95 -0.17
C LEU A 59 17.22 -7.19 0.44
N ARG A 60 17.32 -5.85 0.54
CA ARG A 60 16.19 -4.96 0.84
C ARG A 60 15.29 -4.82 -0.38
N LEU A 61 15.83 -4.32 -1.49
CA LEU A 61 15.14 -4.02 -2.75
C LEU A 61 15.79 -4.80 -3.92
N PRO A 62 15.24 -5.96 -4.34
CA PRO A 62 15.92 -6.84 -5.28
C PRO A 62 15.87 -6.32 -6.73
N THR A 63 16.92 -5.59 -7.12
CA THR A 63 17.17 -5.16 -8.51
C THR A 63 18.64 -5.28 -8.90
N LEU A 64 18.91 -5.84 -10.09
CA LEU A 64 20.24 -5.90 -10.69
C LEU A 64 20.89 -4.51 -10.87
N LEU A 65 20.09 -3.44 -10.88
CA LEU A 65 20.55 -2.06 -11.07
C LEU A 65 21.41 -1.53 -9.91
N TRP A 66 21.47 -2.22 -8.76
CA TRP A 66 22.47 -1.93 -7.70
C TRP A 66 23.92 -2.23 -8.13
N PHE A 67 24.12 -2.95 -9.23
CA PHE A 67 25.43 -3.41 -9.71
C PHE A 67 25.84 -2.79 -11.06
N TYR A 68 25.11 -1.79 -11.55
CA TYR A 68 25.30 -1.16 -12.87
C TYR A 68 26.72 -0.68 -13.15
N ASP A 69 27.41 -0.17 -12.13
CA ASP A 69 28.74 0.43 -12.22
C ASP A 69 29.89 -0.60 -12.10
N ILE A 70 29.62 -1.88 -11.78
CA ILE A 70 30.64 -2.94 -11.79
C ILE A 70 31.26 -3.13 -13.19
N PRO A 71 30.47 -3.27 -14.28
CA PRO A 71 30.98 -3.23 -15.65
C PRO A 71 31.32 -1.81 -16.15
N GLY A 72 31.29 -0.78 -15.30
CA GLY A 72 31.57 0.61 -15.68
C GLY A 72 30.48 1.29 -16.52
N LEU A 73 29.25 0.76 -16.53
CA LEU A 73 28.13 1.31 -17.28
C LEU A 73 27.50 2.52 -16.57
N ASP A 74 26.84 3.38 -17.34
CA ASP A 74 25.86 4.31 -16.80
C ASP A 74 24.50 3.62 -16.55
N LEU A 75 23.64 4.26 -15.76
CA LEU A 75 22.39 3.67 -15.30
C LEU A 75 21.31 3.58 -16.40
N ASP A 76 21.32 4.48 -17.40
CA ASP A 76 20.37 4.43 -18.52
C ASP A 76 20.74 3.24 -19.43
N THR A 77 22.03 3.06 -19.76
CA THR A 77 22.51 1.87 -20.49
C THR A 77 22.27 0.58 -19.71
N ALA A 78 22.38 0.59 -18.38
CA ALA A 78 22.07 -0.58 -17.55
C ALA A 78 20.58 -0.95 -17.54
N LEU A 79 19.67 0.05 -17.52
CA LEU A 79 18.23 -0.17 -17.71
C LEU A 79 17.94 -0.83 -19.06
N ASP A 80 18.52 -0.31 -20.13
CA ASP A 80 18.40 -0.85 -21.49
C ASP A 80 18.93 -2.30 -21.57
N LEU A 81 20.11 -2.58 -20.99
CA LEU A 81 20.68 -3.93 -20.99
C LEU A 81 19.86 -4.93 -20.16
N VAL A 82 19.30 -4.54 -19.03
CA VAL A 82 18.39 -5.40 -18.25
C VAL A 82 17.12 -5.69 -19.05
N ALA A 83 16.52 -4.69 -19.70
CA ALA A 83 15.33 -4.87 -20.52
C ALA A 83 15.59 -5.74 -21.76
N LEU A 84 16.69 -5.50 -22.48
CA LEU A 84 17.02 -6.23 -23.71
C LEU A 84 17.50 -7.67 -23.44
N SER A 85 18.26 -7.91 -22.37
CA SER A 85 18.65 -9.27 -21.96
C SER A 85 17.46 -10.07 -21.44
N GLY A 86 16.55 -9.43 -20.68
CA GLY A 86 15.27 -10.02 -20.29
C GLY A 86 14.40 -10.37 -21.49
N ALA A 87 14.27 -9.46 -22.46
CA ALA A 87 13.57 -9.69 -23.72
C ALA A 87 14.17 -10.85 -24.53
N ALA A 88 15.50 -10.91 -24.66
CA ALA A 88 16.19 -11.99 -25.37
C ALA A 88 15.98 -13.36 -24.69
N ALA A 89 16.05 -13.42 -23.36
CA ALA A 89 15.79 -14.63 -22.59
C ALA A 89 14.32 -15.08 -22.70
N ALA A 90 13.37 -14.15 -22.64
CA ALA A 90 11.95 -14.39 -22.84
C ALA A 90 11.64 -14.88 -24.27
N GLY A 91 12.27 -14.25 -25.28
CA GLY A 91 12.18 -14.63 -26.69
C GLY A 91 12.75 -16.03 -26.96
N ALA A 92 13.83 -16.43 -26.30
CA ALA A 92 14.35 -17.80 -26.38
C ALA A 92 13.35 -18.83 -25.82
N VAL A 93 12.70 -18.53 -24.69
CA VAL A 93 11.64 -19.39 -24.13
C VAL A 93 10.43 -19.47 -25.08
N ALA A 94 9.99 -18.33 -25.65
CA ALA A 94 8.91 -18.28 -26.65
C ALA A 94 9.23 -19.08 -27.92
N ALA A 95 10.47 -18.96 -28.43
CA ALA A 95 10.97 -19.73 -29.56
C ALA A 95 11.02 -21.25 -29.27
N GLY A 96 10.94 -21.67 -28.00
CA GLY A 96 10.88 -23.07 -27.59
C GLY A 96 12.16 -23.60 -26.95
N ALA A 97 13.18 -22.75 -26.75
CA ALA A 97 14.37 -23.07 -25.95
C ALA A 97 14.05 -23.01 -24.44
N VAL A 98 13.02 -23.76 -24.03
CA VAL A 98 12.48 -23.77 -22.67
C VAL A 98 13.52 -24.31 -21.70
N SER A 99 14.09 -23.38 -20.93
CA SER A 99 15.11 -23.61 -19.91
C SER A 99 14.71 -22.84 -18.64
N PRO A 100 14.82 -23.45 -17.44
CA PRO A 100 14.54 -22.74 -16.19
C PRO A 100 15.48 -21.54 -15.98
N TRP A 101 16.69 -21.59 -16.56
CA TRP A 101 17.65 -20.48 -16.50
C TRP A 101 17.26 -19.31 -17.41
N ALA A 102 16.70 -19.58 -18.59
CA ALA A 102 16.22 -18.53 -19.49
C ALA A 102 14.96 -17.85 -18.94
N LEU A 103 14.01 -18.64 -18.44
CA LEU A 103 12.83 -18.09 -17.76
C LEU A 103 13.20 -17.37 -16.45
N GLY A 104 14.18 -17.87 -15.70
CA GLY A 104 14.69 -17.24 -14.48
C GLY A 104 15.41 -15.91 -14.73
N ALA A 105 16.18 -15.82 -15.83
CA ALA A 105 16.79 -14.57 -16.27
C ALA A 105 15.74 -13.54 -16.70
N ALA A 106 14.74 -13.94 -17.49
CA ALA A 106 13.61 -13.08 -17.86
C ALA A 106 12.82 -12.59 -16.62
N TRP A 107 12.53 -13.48 -15.67
CA TRP A 107 11.83 -13.14 -14.43
C TRP A 107 12.66 -12.16 -13.56
N LEU A 108 13.95 -12.44 -13.34
CA LEU A 108 14.83 -11.59 -12.53
C LEU A 108 15.07 -10.21 -13.18
N ALA A 109 15.17 -10.15 -14.51
CA ALA A 109 15.24 -8.90 -15.24
C ALA A 109 13.94 -8.09 -15.11
N TYR A 110 12.76 -8.74 -15.17
CA TYR A 110 11.48 -8.05 -15.01
C TYR A 110 11.30 -7.54 -13.57
N LEU A 111 11.65 -8.35 -12.56
CA LEU A 111 11.65 -7.96 -11.15
C LEU A 111 12.59 -6.76 -10.91
N SER A 112 13.76 -6.75 -11.56
CA SER A 112 14.74 -5.67 -11.45
C SER A 112 14.25 -4.34 -12.01
N LEU A 113 13.43 -4.37 -13.06
CA LEU A 113 12.76 -3.18 -13.58
C LEU A 113 11.55 -2.79 -12.72
N PHE A 114 10.75 -3.77 -12.30
CA PHE A 114 9.57 -3.58 -11.44
C PHE A 114 9.92 -2.80 -10.17
N ASN A 115 10.93 -3.27 -9.44
CA ASN A 115 11.37 -2.68 -8.17
C ASN A 115 12.00 -1.28 -8.27
N VAL A 116 12.17 -0.71 -9.48
CA VAL A 116 12.57 0.70 -9.68
C VAL A 116 11.54 1.53 -10.45
N GLY A 117 10.44 0.91 -10.88
CA GLY A 117 9.52 1.49 -11.84
C GLY A 117 8.43 2.39 -11.24
N GLN A 118 8.50 2.68 -9.94
CA GLN A 118 7.77 3.76 -9.25
C GLN A 118 6.27 3.79 -9.64
N THR A 119 5.67 4.97 -9.87
CA THR A 119 4.23 5.09 -10.14
C THR A 119 3.81 4.33 -11.39
N PHE A 120 4.67 4.20 -12.40
CA PHE A 120 4.30 3.66 -13.73
C PHE A 120 4.37 2.12 -13.86
N LEU A 121 4.88 1.37 -12.87
CA LEU A 121 5.12 -0.10 -12.97
C LEU A 121 4.67 -0.89 -11.73
N SER A 122 3.68 -0.40 -10.98
CA SER A 122 3.20 -0.98 -9.71
C SER A 122 1.92 -1.84 -9.82
N PHE A 123 1.54 -2.24 -11.04
CA PHE A 123 0.18 -2.74 -11.32
C PHE A 123 -0.03 -4.27 -11.18
N GLN A 124 -1.27 -4.68 -10.94
CA GLN A 124 -1.64 -6.10 -10.70
C GLN A 124 -1.30 -7.07 -11.84
N TRP A 125 -1.19 -6.64 -13.11
CA TRP A 125 -0.73 -7.50 -14.21
C TRP A 125 0.79 -7.66 -14.27
N ASP A 126 1.53 -6.63 -13.86
CA ASP A 126 3.00 -6.68 -13.74
C ASP A 126 3.37 -7.62 -12.57
N ILE A 127 2.62 -7.54 -11.47
CA ILE A 127 2.67 -8.46 -10.32
C ILE A 127 2.28 -9.90 -10.73
N LEU A 128 1.16 -10.08 -11.45
CA LEU A 128 0.72 -11.40 -11.92
C LEU A 128 1.75 -12.05 -12.85
N LEU A 129 2.47 -11.26 -13.66
CA LEU A 129 3.54 -11.76 -14.53
C LEU A 129 4.74 -12.27 -13.71
N LEU A 130 5.06 -11.63 -12.58
CA LEU A 130 6.08 -12.11 -11.64
C LEU A 130 5.62 -13.39 -10.92
N GLU A 131 4.40 -13.46 -10.38
CA GLU A 131 3.88 -14.67 -9.73
C GLU A 131 3.78 -15.84 -10.73
N THR A 132 3.22 -15.58 -11.92
CA THR A 132 3.07 -16.60 -12.98
C THR A 132 4.43 -17.04 -13.52
N GLY A 133 5.38 -16.12 -13.69
CA GLY A 133 6.75 -16.43 -14.08
C GLY A 133 7.45 -17.33 -13.07
N TRP A 134 7.34 -17.02 -11.77
CA TRP A 134 7.86 -17.86 -10.69
C TRP A 134 7.19 -19.24 -10.65
N ALA A 135 5.86 -19.31 -10.72
CA ALA A 135 5.12 -20.57 -10.79
C ALA A 135 5.56 -21.40 -12.01
N ALA A 136 5.81 -20.76 -13.14
CA ALA A 136 6.27 -21.39 -14.37
C ALA A 136 7.72 -21.90 -14.29
N LEU A 137 8.60 -21.36 -13.42
CA LEU A 137 9.96 -21.91 -13.20
C LEU A 137 9.90 -23.37 -12.75
N TRP A 138 9.05 -23.69 -11.77
CA TRP A 138 8.87 -25.05 -11.26
C TRP A 138 8.38 -26.03 -12.34
N LEU A 139 7.62 -25.52 -13.31
CA LEU A 139 7.17 -26.28 -14.48
C LEU A 139 8.19 -26.28 -15.63
N ALA A 140 9.13 -25.34 -15.68
CA ALA A 140 10.24 -25.27 -16.63
C ALA A 140 11.46 -26.11 -16.22
N LEU A 141 11.60 -26.46 -14.93
CA LEU A 141 12.66 -27.34 -14.44
C LEU A 141 12.72 -28.66 -15.23
N ARG A 142 13.95 -29.01 -15.64
CA ARG A 142 14.29 -30.28 -16.29
C ARG A 142 15.64 -30.74 -15.74
N THR A 143 15.71 -31.99 -15.32
CA THR A 143 16.98 -32.65 -15.05
C THR A 143 17.61 -33.13 -16.36
N LYS A 144 18.94 -33.30 -16.39
CA LYS A 144 19.62 -33.80 -17.61
C LYS A 144 19.10 -35.19 -17.95
N GLY A 145 18.56 -35.35 -19.16
CA GLY A 145 17.93 -36.58 -19.65
C GLY A 145 16.40 -36.53 -19.82
N ASP A 146 15.71 -35.44 -19.46
CA ASP A 146 14.23 -35.37 -19.49
C ASP A 146 13.62 -35.13 -20.89
N ALA A 147 14.19 -35.73 -21.92
CA ALA A 147 13.68 -35.71 -23.29
C ALA A 147 12.55 -36.75 -23.49
N GLY A 148 11.42 -36.58 -22.79
CA GLY A 148 10.24 -37.45 -22.94
C GLY A 148 9.45 -37.76 -21.67
N GLN A 149 9.80 -37.20 -20.51
CA GLN A 149 8.98 -37.31 -19.30
C GLN A 149 7.78 -36.36 -19.30
N GLU A 150 6.76 -36.71 -18.52
CA GLU A 150 5.68 -35.79 -18.14
C GLU A 150 6.20 -34.67 -17.22
N PRO A 151 5.53 -33.50 -17.18
CA PRO A 151 5.78 -32.51 -16.13
C PRO A 151 5.41 -33.05 -14.74
N ALA A 152 6.07 -32.53 -13.69
CA ALA A 152 5.68 -32.76 -12.31
C ALA A 152 4.24 -32.31 -12.05
N LEU A 153 3.42 -33.18 -11.46
CA LEU A 153 2.01 -32.92 -11.22
C LEU A 153 1.81 -31.76 -10.24
N ALA A 154 2.63 -31.66 -9.19
CA ALA A 154 2.56 -30.54 -8.24
C ALA A 154 2.79 -29.19 -8.95
N ALA A 155 3.74 -29.12 -9.88
CA ALA A 155 3.99 -27.91 -10.66
C ALA A 155 2.82 -27.54 -11.59
N LEU A 156 2.07 -28.51 -12.13
CA LEU A 156 0.83 -28.25 -12.88
C LEU A 156 -0.30 -27.74 -11.97
N LEU A 157 -0.49 -28.34 -10.79
CA LEU A 157 -1.50 -27.92 -9.82
C LEU A 157 -1.22 -26.51 -9.28
N LEU A 158 0.04 -26.08 -9.21
CA LEU A 158 0.42 -24.71 -8.86
C LEU A 158 -0.09 -23.68 -9.90
N GLN A 159 0.00 -23.96 -11.21
CA GLN A 159 -0.52 -23.01 -12.21
C GLN A 159 -2.05 -22.87 -12.10
N ARG A 160 -2.75 -23.98 -11.82
CA ARG A 160 -4.19 -23.99 -11.56
C ARG A 160 -4.55 -23.20 -10.30
N TRP A 161 -3.70 -23.24 -9.27
CA TRP A 161 -3.85 -22.45 -8.05
C TRP A 161 -3.71 -20.95 -8.30
N VAL A 162 -2.72 -20.52 -9.08
CA VAL A 162 -2.54 -19.10 -9.48
C VAL A 162 -3.78 -18.59 -10.23
N LEU A 163 -4.26 -19.33 -11.25
CA LEU A 163 -5.48 -18.96 -11.98
C LEU A 163 -6.72 -18.89 -11.07
N PHE A 164 -6.90 -19.91 -10.22
CA PHE A 164 -7.99 -19.98 -9.27
C PHE A 164 -8.00 -18.77 -8.32
N LYS A 165 -6.87 -18.47 -7.69
CA LYS A 165 -6.70 -17.31 -6.80
C LYS A 165 -7.00 -16.01 -7.54
N LEU A 166 -6.41 -15.81 -8.71
CA LEU A 166 -6.62 -14.60 -9.52
C LEU A 166 -8.11 -14.33 -9.77
N MET A 167 -8.82 -15.33 -10.31
CA MET A 167 -10.23 -15.17 -10.67
C MET A 167 -11.14 -15.05 -9.43
N PHE A 168 -10.92 -15.90 -8.42
CA PHE A 168 -11.74 -15.91 -7.21
C PHE A 168 -11.59 -14.62 -6.39
N CYS A 169 -10.37 -14.16 -6.13
CA CYS A 169 -10.14 -12.90 -5.43
C CYS A 169 -10.71 -11.71 -6.23
N SER A 170 -10.55 -11.71 -7.56
CA SER A 170 -11.12 -10.66 -8.43
C SER A 170 -12.64 -10.58 -8.33
N GLY A 171 -13.35 -11.71 -8.24
CA GLY A 171 -14.80 -11.73 -7.99
C GLY A 171 -15.17 -11.32 -6.56
N ALA A 172 -14.45 -11.84 -5.56
CA ALA A 172 -14.77 -11.68 -4.15
C ALA A 172 -14.68 -10.21 -3.70
N VAL A 173 -13.64 -9.47 -4.12
CA VAL A 173 -13.47 -8.07 -3.69
C VAL A 173 -14.62 -7.16 -4.12
N LYS A 174 -15.29 -7.45 -5.25
CA LYS A 174 -16.42 -6.66 -5.78
C LYS A 174 -17.65 -6.73 -4.86
N ILE A 175 -17.86 -7.89 -4.21
CA ILE A 175 -18.92 -8.11 -3.22
C ILE A 175 -18.52 -7.47 -1.89
N GLN A 176 -17.29 -7.73 -1.44
CA GLN A 176 -16.78 -7.24 -0.15
C GLN A 176 -16.66 -5.71 -0.09
N ALA A 177 -16.50 -5.05 -1.23
CA ALA A 177 -16.55 -3.59 -1.37
C ALA A 177 -17.92 -2.97 -1.01
N ARG A 178 -18.98 -3.78 -0.87
CA ARG A 178 -20.39 -3.37 -0.70
C ARG A 178 -20.87 -2.36 -1.77
N CYS A 179 -20.20 -2.30 -2.93
CA CYS A 179 -20.43 -1.28 -3.95
C CYS A 179 -21.83 -1.43 -4.59
N PRO A 180 -22.72 -0.42 -4.51
CA PRO A 180 -24.11 -0.57 -4.94
C PRO A 180 -24.30 -0.98 -6.41
N THR A 181 -23.39 -0.58 -7.30
CA THR A 181 -23.46 -0.91 -8.73
C THR A 181 -23.12 -2.37 -9.01
N TRP A 182 -22.18 -2.96 -8.26
CA TRP A 182 -21.90 -4.39 -8.30
C TRP A 182 -23.07 -5.19 -7.69
N LEU A 183 -23.52 -4.82 -6.48
CA LEU A 183 -24.58 -5.55 -5.78
C LEU A 183 -25.94 -5.54 -6.51
N ARG A 184 -26.28 -4.43 -7.19
CA ARG A 184 -27.51 -4.30 -8.00
C ARG A 184 -27.33 -4.68 -9.49
N LEU A 185 -26.21 -5.32 -9.83
CA LEU A 185 -25.85 -5.78 -11.18
C LEU A 185 -25.79 -4.67 -12.26
N THR A 186 -25.76 -3.39 -11.88
CA THR A 186 -25.74 -2.25 -12.81
C THR A 186 -24.33 -1.84 -13.26
N ALA A 187 -23.28 -2.43 -12.69
CA ALA A 187 -21.87 -2.17 -13.01
C ALA A 187 -21.55 -1.99 -14.51
N CYS A 188 -22.04 -2.89 -15.37
CA CYS A 188 -21.80 -2.81 -16.83
C CYS A 188 -22.52 -1.64 -17.55
N HIS A 189 -23.41 -0.88 -16.89
CA HIS A 189 -23.95 0.38 -17.43
C HIS A 189 -22.90 1.49 -17.52
N TYR A 190 -21.83 1.39 -16.73
CA TYR A 190 -20.83 2.46 -16.57
C TYR A 190 -19.42 2.01 -16.97
N HIS A 191 -19.08 0.76 -16.65
CA HIS A 191 -17.75 0.17 -16.82
C HIS A 191 -17.10 0.47 -18.18
N ALA A 192 -17.86 0.34 -19.27
CA ALA A 192 -17.34 0.49 -20.63
C ALA A 192 -16.84 1.91 -20.94
N ALA A 193 -17.44 2.94 -20.34
CA ALA A 193 -17.00 4.34 -20.46
C ALA A 193 -15.96 4.71 -19.39
N THR A 194 -16.12 4.22 -18.16
CA THR A 194 -15.26 4.61 -17.02
C THR A 194 -13.95 3.85 -16.92
N GLN A 195 -13.77 2.69 -17.56
CA GLN A 195 -12.50 1.93 -17.62
C GLN A 195 -11.31 2.74 -18.16
N CYS A 196 -10.07 2.41 -17.76
CA CYS A 196 -8.88 3.22 -18.08
C CYS A 196 -8.63 3.42 -19.58
N LEU A 197 -8.67 2.37 -20.42
CA LEU A 197 -8.44 2.48 -21.87
C LEU A 197 -9.45 1.62 -22.66
N PRO A 198 -10.64 2.15 -22.99
CA PRO A 198 -11.63 1.41 -23.80
C PRO A 198 -11.14 1.14 -25.23
N THR A 199 -11.74 0.14 -25.88
CA THR A 199 -11.62 -0.18 -27.32
C THR A 199 -12.78 0.47 -28.11
N PRO A 200 -12.81 0.40 -29.46
CA PRO A 200 -14.00 0.83 -30.22
C PRO A 200 -15.28 0.08 -29.82
N LEU A 201 -15.17 -1.22 -29.49
CA LEU A 201 -16.31 -2.06 -29.14
C LEU A 201 -16.88 -1.75 -27.75
N ALA A 202 -16.13 -1.06 -26.89
CA ALA A 202 -16.65 -0.54 -25.61
C ALA A 202 -17.88 0.35 -25.81
N TRP A 203 -17.88 1.21 -26.83
CA TRP A 203 -19.01 2.09 -27.15
C TRP A 203 -20.25 1.28 -27.56
N TYR A 204 -20.08 0.27 -28.43
CA TYR A 204 -21.15 -0.63 -28.85
C TYR A 204 -21.69 -1.48 -27.70
N PHE A 205 -20.82 -1.97 -26.82
CA PHE A 205 -21.22 -2.69 -25.60
C PHE A 205 -22.00 -1.78 -24.65
N HIS A 206 -21.57 -0.54 -24.43
CA HIS A 206 -22.31 0.48 -23.66
C HIS A 206 -23.72 0.73 -24.24
N GLN A 207 -23.87 0.69 -25.57
CA GLN A 207 -25.19 0.78 -26.19
C GLN A 207 -26.10 -0.42 -25.87
N LEU A 208 -25.66 -1.60 -25.40
CA LEU A 208 -26.52 -2.78 -25.21
C LEU A 208 -27.67 -2.57 -24.19
N PRO A 209 -28.84 -3.25 -24.32
CA PRO A 209 -29.96 -3.12 -23.38
C PRO A 209 -29.57 -3.40 -21.93
N GLY A 210 -30.13 -2.63 -20.99
CA GLY A 210 -29.84 -2.76 -19.55
C GLY A 210 -30.05 -4.18 -18.99
N THR A 211 -30.99 -4.96 -19.55
CA THR A 211 -31.16 -6.38 -19.19
C THR A 211 -29.95 -7.22 -19.59
N LEU A 212 -29.38 -7.01 -20.79
CA LEU A 212 -28.16 -7.71 -21.21
C LEU A 212 -26.94 -7.25 -20.41
N LEU A 213 -26.85 -5.96 -20.06
CA LEU A 213 -25.79 -5.44 -19.19
C LEU A 213 -25.86 -6.03 -17.77
N LYS A 214 -27.07 -6.17 -17.19
CA LYS A 214 -27.27 -6.86 -15.91
C LYS A 214 -26.92 -8.36 -15.98
N LEU A 215 -27.30 -9.03 -17.08
CA LEU A 215 -26.91 -10.42 -17.34
C LEU A 215 -25.40 -10.59 -17.53
N ALA A 216 -24.71 -9.62 -18.13
CA ALA A 216 -23.25 -9.62 -18.24
C ALA A 216 -22.56 -9.54 -16.87
N VAL A 217 -23.05 -8.69 -15.95
CA VAL A 217 -22.55 -8.64 -14.56
C VAL A 217 -22.82 -9.95 -13.82
N ALA A 218 -24.02 -10.53 -13.95
CA ALA A 218 -24.34 -11.81 -13.33
C ALA A 218 -23.45 -12.95 -13.88
N ALA A 219 -23.24 -13.00 -15.20
CA ALA A 219 -22.36 -13.98 -15.85
C ALA A 219 -20.89 -13.82 -15.41
N ALA A 220 -20.40 -12.58 -15.30
CA ALA A 220 -19.08 -12.31 -14.76
C ALA A 220 -18.94 -12.86 -13.33
N PHE A 221 -19.90 -12.58 -12.43
CA PHE A 221 -19.88 -13.16 -11.08
C PHE A 221 -19.93 -14.70 -11.06
N VAL A 222 -20.74 -15.33 -11.92
CA VAL A 222 -20.79 -16.81 -12.01
C VAL A 222 -19.45 -17.38 -12.47
N ILE A 223 -18.75 -16.72 -13.40
CA ILE A 223 -17.46 -17.17 -13.93
C ILE A 223 -16.31 -16.89 -12.94
N GLU A 224 -16.29 -15.72 -12.30
CA GLU A 224 -15.27 -15.30 -11.33
C GLU A 224 -15.42 -15.98 -9.96
N LEU A 225 -16.60 -16.48 -9.59
CA LEU A 225 -16.84 -17.12 -8.29
C LEU A 225 -17.22 -18.62 -8.43
N PRO A 226 -18.51 -19.06 -8.53
CA PRO A 226 -18.85 -20.48 -8.62
C PRO A 226 -18.05 -21.32 -9.63
N ALA A 227 -17.83 -20.81 -10.84
CA ALA A 227 -17.15 -21.58 -11.89
C ALA A 227 -15.64 -21.75 -11.65
N THR A 228 -15.03 -21.01 -10.72
CA THR A 228 -13.61 -21.20 -10.39
C THR A 228 -13.32 -22.57 -9.77
N ALA A 229 -14.31 -23.21 -9.13
CA ALA A 229 -14.21 -24.59 -8.66
C ALA A 229 -13.89 -25.58 -9.80
N LEU A 230 -14.26 -25.26 -11.05
CA LEU A 230 -13.96 -26.08 -12.23
C LEU A 230 -12.47 -26.05 -12.61
N ILE A 231 -11.74 -24.99 -12.25
CA ILE A 231 -10.28 -24.87 -12.44
C ILE A 231 -9.54 -25.95 -11.62
N LEU A 232 -10.06 -26.23 -10.42
CA LEU A 232 -9.53 -27.19 -9.47
C LEU A 232 -10.05 -28.62 -9.69
N ALA A 233 -10.90 -28.86 -10.70
CA ALA A 233 -11.52 -30.16 -10.90
C ALA A 233 -10.52 -31.26 -11.33
N SER A 234 -10.56 -32.41 -10.66
CA SER A 234 -9.77 -33.59 -11.05
C SER A 234 -10.27 -34.24 -12.35
N TRP A 235 -11.56 -34.08 -12.69
CA TRP A 235 -12.18 -34.68 -13.87
C TRP A 235 -12.12 -33.77 -15.11
N ARG A 236 -11.82 -34.36 -16.27
CA ARG A 236 -11.45 -33.64 -17.51
C ARG A 236 -12.55 -32.72 -18.08
N PRO A 237 -13.82 -33.15 -18.27
CA PRO A 237 -14.83 -32.30 -18.88
C PRO A 237 -15.07 -31.01 -18.09
N LEU A 238 -15.11 -31.11 -16.76
CA LEU A 238 -15.27 -29.95 -15.88
C LEU A 238 -14.11 -28.96 -16.03
N ARG A 239 -12.85 -29.42 -16.09
CA ARG A 239 -11.71 -28.53 -16.36
C ARG A 239 -11.79 -27.83 -17.71
N VAL A 240 -12.20 -28.54 -18.76
CA VAL A 240 -12.31 -27.96 -20.11
C VAL A 240 -13.43 -26.92 -20.15
N ILE A 241 -14.57 -27.18 -19.49
CA ILE A 241 -15.65 -26.19 -19.31
C ILE A 241 -15.14 -24.98 -18.51
N GLY A 242 -14.42 -25.20 -17.42
CA GLY A 242 -13.78 -24.14 -16.64
C GLY A 242 -12.85 -23.27 -17.47
N ALA A 243 -11.90 -23.89 -18.19
CA ALA A 243 -10.97 -23.20 -19.08
C ALA A 243 -11.70 -22.39 -20.17
N ALA A 244 -12.75 -22.95 -20.77
CA ALA A 244 -13.55 -22.27 -21.78
C ALA A 244 -14.32 -21.07 -21.21
N LEU A 245 -14.90 -21.19 -20.02
CA LEU A 245 -15.61 -20.09 -19.34
C LEU A 245 -14.65 -18.94 -18.97
N GLN A 246 -13.47 -19.26 -18.41
CA GLN A 246 -12.47 -18.23 -18.10
C GLN A 246 -11.96 -17.56 -19.38
N ALA A 247 -11.56 -18.34 -20.40
CA ALA A 247 -11.09 -17.79 -21.67
C ALA A 247 -12.16 -16.95 -22.40
N PHE A 248 -13.44 -17.34 -22.33
CA PHE A 248 -14.56 -16.57 -22.86
C PHE A 248 -14.71 -15.22 -22.15
N LEU A 249 -14.65 -15.19 -20.81
CA LEU A 249 -14.69 -13.93 -20.06
C LEU A 249 -13.51 -13.02 -20.44
N GLN A 250 -12.29 -13.57 -20.49
CA GLN A 250 -11.10 -12.80 -20.88
C GLN A 250 -11.19 -12.28 -22.33
N ALA A 251 -11.74 -13.04 -23.27
CA ALA A 251 -11.95 -12.61 -24.65
C ALA A 251 -12.96 -11.45 -24.77
N ASN A 252 -14.04 -11.47 -23.98
CA ASN A 252 -14.98 -10.34 -23.91
C ASN A 252 -14.33 -9.10 -23.29
N ILE A 253 -13.50 -9.28 -22.25
CA ILE A 253 -12.75 -8.18 -21.63
C ILE A 253 -11.77 -7.55 -22.64
N ILE A 254 -10.97 -8.35 -23.37
CA ILE A 254 -10.09 -7.87 -24.47
C ILE A 254 -10.91 -7.11 -25.51
N ALA A 255 -12.06 -7.64 -25.92
CA ALA A 255 -12.89 -7.00 -26.93
C ALA A 255 -13.34 -5.61 -26.50
N THR A 256 -13.64 -5.38 -25.20
CA THR A 256 -14.13 -4.10 -24.68
C THR A 256 -13.09 -3.19 -24.03
N GLY A 257 -11.89 -3.66 -23.68
CA GLY A 257 -10.92 -2.88 -22.91
C GLY A 257 -9.45 -3.30 -23.11
N ASN A 258 -8.56 -2.31 -23.18
CA ASN A 258 -7.13 -2.50 -23.45
C ASN A 258 -6.34 -2.79 -22.16
N TYR A 259 -6.48 -4.00 -21.61
CA TYR A 259 -5.73 -4.44 -20.43
C TYR A 259 -4.41 -5.13 -20.79
N ASN A 260 -3.63 -4.51 -21.69
CA ASN A 260 -2.30 -4.98 -22.10
C ASN A 260 -2.22 -6.50 -22.36
N PHE A 261 -1.24 -7.17 -21.75
CA PHE A 261 -1.06 -8.62 -21.77
C PHE A 261 -1.80 -9.36 -20.65
N PHE A 262 -2.46 -8.67 -19.71
CA PHE A 262 -3.17 -9.30 -18.57
C PHE A 262 -4.12 -10.41 -19.01
N ASN A 263 -5.06 -10.12 -19.92
CA ASN A 263 -6.05 -11.11 -20.35
C ASN A 263 -5.38 -12.28 -21.10
N LEU A 264 -4.32 -12.01 -21.86
CA LEU A 264 -3.54 -13.05 -22.54
C LEU A 264 -2.81 -13.95 -21.54
N LEU A 265 -2.33 -13.40 -20.42
CA LEU A 265 -1.73 -14.16 -19.32
C LEU A 265 -2.75 -15.02 -18.60
N THR A 266 -3.95 -14.50 -18.35
CA THR A 266 -5.07 -15.30 -17.79
C THR A 266 -5.53 -16.40 -18.76
N ILE A 267 -5.53 -16.15 -20.08
CA ILE A 267 -5.80 -17.18 -21.10
C ILE A 267 -4.65 -18.21 -21.16
N ALA A 268 -3.39 -17.79 -21.05
CA ALA A 268 -2.25 -18.71 -20.97
C ALA A 268 -2.35 -19.59 -19.71
N LEU A 269 -2.71 -19.03 -18.56
CA LEU A 269 -3.00 -19.75 -17.32
C LEU A 269 -4.16 -20.77 -17.43
N CYS A 270 -5.02 -20.65 -18.45
CA CYS A 270 -6.04 -21.67 -18.76
C CYS A 270 -5.46 -22.92 -19.46
N VAL A 271 -4.28 -22.83 -20.09
CA VAL A 271 -3.66 -23.96 -20.85
C VAL A 271 -3.36 -25.17 -19.94
N PRO A 272 -2.79 -25.03 -18.72
CA PRO A 272 -2.58 -26.15 -17.78
C PRO A 272 -3.83 -26.90 -17.29
N LEU A 273 -5.05 -26.49 -17.66
CA LEU A 273 -6.29 -27.23 -17.37
C LEU A 273 -6.55 -28.33 -18.42
N LEU A 274 -6.04 -28.14 -19.63
CA LEU A 274 -6.13 -29.05 -20.77
C LEU A 274 -5.14 -30.23 -20.65
N ASP A 275 -5.28 -31.23 -21.51
CA ASP A 275 -4.33 -32.33 -21.68
C ASP A 275 -4.01 -32.56 -23.17
N ASP A 276 -2.90 -33.23 -23.46
CA ASP A 276 -2.41 -33.44 -24.84
C ASP A 276 -3.43 -34.23 -25.71
N ALA A 277 -4.35 -34.96 -25.08
CA ALA A 277 -5.45 -35.67 -25.73
C ALA A 277 -6.56 -34.74 -26.29
N GLY A 278 -6.42 -33.41 -26.14
CA GLY A 278 -7.23 -32.40 -26.83
C GLY A 278 -6.49 -31.66 -27.95
N ALA A 279 -5.20 -31.92 -28.16
CA ALA A 279 -4.37 -31.21 -29.14
C ALA A 279 -4.20 -31.96 -30.47
N ALA A 280 -4.70 -33.19 -30.57
CA ALA A 280 -4.65 -34.02 -31.76
C ALA A 280 -6.05 -34.52 -32.14
N GLU A 281 -6.52 -34.04 -33.30
CA GLU A 281 -7.76 -34.44 -34.00
C GLU A 281 -9.08 -33.98 -33.33
N GLY A 282 -10.04 -33.53 -34.16
CA GLY A 282 -11.29 -32.90 -33.74
C GLY A 282 -12.39 -33.87 -33.25
N ASP A 283 -12.01 -35.06 -32.78
CA ASP A 283 -12.93 -36.15 -32.48
C ASP A 283 -13.74 -35.89 -31.20
N PHE A 284 -15.01 -35.51 -31.37
CA PHE A 284 -15.99 -35.37 -30.27
C PHE A 284 -16.13 -36.66 -29.42
N GLU A 285 -15.88 -37.83 -30.01
CA GLU A 285 -15.93 -39.13 -29.34
C GLU A 285 -14.72 -39.34 -28.39
N ARG A 286 -13.53 -38.81 -28.73
CA ARG A 286 -12.39 -38.77 -27.80
C ARG A 286 -12.60 -37.73 -26.70
N LEU A 287 -13.29 -36.62 -26.99
CA LEU A 287 -13.60 -35.57 -26.01
C LEU A 287 -14.43 -36.10 -24.82
N THR A 288 -15.40 -36.96 -25.08
CA THR A 288 -16.23 -37.60 -24.04
C THR A 288 -15.54 -38.77 -23.33
N GLY A 289 -14.51 -39.37 -23.94
CA GLY A 289 -13.95 -40.66 -23.52
C GLY A 289 -14.84 -41.86 -23.85
N VAL A 290 -15.96 -41.63 -24.55
CA VAL A 290 -16.83 -42.67 -25.09
C VAL A 290 -16.31 -43.06 -26.48
N ALA A 291 -15.09 -43.60 -26.51
CA ALA A 291 -14.62 -44.37 -27.65
C ALA A 291 -15.49 -45.64 -27.74
N ASP A 292 -16.44 -45.64 -28.66
CA ASP A 292 -17.21 -46.83 -29.03
C ASP A 292 -16.42 -47.56 -30.12
N GLY A 293 -16.04 -48.82 -29.87
CA GLY A 293 -15.30 -49.62 -30.84
C GLY A 293 -16.14 -49.87 -32.10
N PRO A 294 -15.52 -50.01 -33.29
CA PRO A 294 -16.25 -50.27 -34.53
C PRO A 294 -17.12 -51.53 -34.38
N GLY A 295 -18.45 -51.35 -34.48
CA GLY A 295 -19.45 -52.40 -34.23
C GLY A 295 -20.19 -52.34 -32.88
N ALA A 296 -19.97 -51.32 -32.03
CA ALA A 296 -20.76 -51.13 -30.82
C ALA A 296 -22.26 -50.85 -31.15
N PRO A 297 -23.22 -51.54 -30.50
CA PRO A 297 -24.64 -51.35 -30.80
C PRO A 297 -25.13 -49.97 -30.29
N PRO A 298 -26.00 -49.26 -31.04
CA PRO A 298 -26.33 -47.85 -30.78
C PRO A 298 -26.93 -47.59 -29.39
N ALA A 299 -27.68 -48.55 -28.83
CA ALA A 299 -28.21 -48.45 -27.47
C ALA A 299 -27.10 -48.32 -26.40
N ARG A 300 -25.93 -48.96 -26.58
CA ARG A 300 -24.79 -48.83 -25.66
C ARG A 300 -24.11 -47.47 -25.83
N ALA A 301 -23.97 -46.98 -27.06
CA ALA A 301 -23.45 -45.64 -27.34
C ALA A 301 -24.32 -44.54 -26.70
N LEU A 302 -25.65 -44.60 -26.89
CA LEU A 302 -26.60 -43.70 -26.24
C LEU A 302 -26.54 -43.81 -24.70
N TRP A 303 -26.49 -45.01 -24.13
CA TRP A 303 -26.38 -45.18 -22.67
C TRP A 303 -25.08 -44.59 -22.11
N ARG A 304 -23.93 -44.84 -22.74
CA ARG A 304 -22.64 -44.26 -22.30
C ARG A 304 -22.64 -42.73 -22.40
N ARG A 305 -23.22 -42.16 -23.47
CA ARG A 305 -23.39 -40.70 -23.63
C ARG A 305 -24.35 -40.14 -22.58
N GLY A 306 -25.44 -40.83 -22.25
CA GLY A 306 -26.39 -40.46 -21.20
C GLY A 306 -25.76 -40.46 -19.80
N VAL A 307 -25.03 -41.51 -19.44
CA VAL A 307 -24.27 -41.59 -18.17
C VAL A 307 -23.22 -40.48 -18.10
N TRP A 308 -22.49 -40.21 -19.19
CA TRP A 308 -21.52 -39.10 -19.25
C TRP A 308 -22.19 -37.74 -19.01
N LEU A 309 -23.32 -37.46 -19.67
CA LEU A 309 -24.10 -36.23 -19.49
C LEU A 309 -24.61 -36.10 -18.04
N LEU A 310 -25.09 -37.19 -17.42
CA LEU A 310 -25.50 -37.20 -16.01
C LEU A 310 -24.31 -36.91 -15.08
N CYS A 311 -23.12 -37.46 -15.35
CA CYS A 311 -21.92 -37.11 -14.59
C CYS A 311 -21.51 -35.65 -14.77
N VAL A 312 -21.62 -35.07 -15.98
CA VAL A 312 -21.37 -33.63 -16.20
C VAL A 312 -22.40 -32.77 -15.45
N ALA A 313 -23.68 -33.09 -15.54
CA ALA A 313 -24.74 -32.38 -14.81
C ALA A 313 -24.55 -32.47 -13.29
N ALA A 314 -24.23 -33.66 -12.75
CA ALA A 314 -23.93 -33.84 -11.33
C ALA A 314 -22.70 -33.03 -10.89
N GLY A 315 -21.64 -33.01 -11.70
CA GLY A 315 -20.42 -32.24 -11.45
C GLY A 315 -20.58 -30.71 -11.57
N LEU A 316 -21.55 -30.24 -12.36
CA LEU A 316 -21.93 -28.83 -12.45
C LEU A 316 -22.96 -28.43 -11.38
N SER A 317 -23.66 -29.39 -10.76
CA SER A 317 -24.72 -29.09 -9.78
C SER A 317 -24.28 -28.23 -8.57
N PRO A 318 -23.04 -28.34 -8.02
CA PRO A 318 -22.58 -27.44 -6.96
C PRO A 318 -22.35 -26.00 -7.46
N VAL A 319 -21.92 -25.84 -8.71
CA VAL A 319 -21.72 -24.53 -9.36
C VAL A 319 -23.07 -23.85 -9.58
N VAL A 320 -24.07 -24.60 -10.05
CA VAL A 320 -25.45 -24.11 -10.21
C VAL A 320 -26.06 -23.75 -8.85
N TYR A 321 -25.93 -24.62 -7.84
CA TYR A 321 -26.42 -24.37 -6.48
C TYR A 321 -25.78 -23.10 -5.86
N ALA A 322 -24.45 -22.97 -5.94
CA ALA A 322 -23.75 -21.78 -5.46
C ALA A 322 -24.19 -20.52 -6.20
N SER A 323 -24.37 -20.58 -7.53
CA SER A 323 -24.87 -19.46 -8.33
C SER A 323 -26.27 -19.03 -7.87
N VAL A 324 -27.20 -19.98 -7.69
CA VAL A 324 -28.56 -19.69 -7.22
C VAL A 324 -28.57 -19.16 -5.77
N ARG A 325 -27.62 -19.57 -4.93
CA ARG A 325 -27.50 -19.10 -3.54
C ARG A 325 -26.86 -17.71 -3.37
N MET A 326 -26.12 -17.22 -4.36
CA MET A 326 -25.45 -15.90 -4.30
C MET A 326 -26.38 -14.73 -4.68
N PHE A 327 -27.40 -14.97 -5.50
CA PHE A 327 -28.39 -13.97 -5.90
C PHE A 327 -29.71 -14.14 -5.15
N ALA A 328 -30.32 -13.03 -4.73
CA ALA A 328 -31.67 -12.98 -4.21
C ALA A 328 -32.55 -12.03 -5.03
N VAL A 329 -33.87 -12.26 -4.96
CA VAL A 329 -34.87 -11.34 -5.49
C VAL A 329 -35.24 -10.35 -4.39
N VAL A 330 -34.96 -9.08 -4.62
CA VAL A 330 -35.09 -7.98 -3.64
C VAL A 330 -36.01 -6.90 -4.24
N PRO A 331 -36.81 -6.16 -3.44
CA PRO A 331 -37.52 -4.99 -3.94
C PRO A 331 -36.61 -3.96 -4.61
N ASP A 332 -37.12 -3.26 -5.62
CA ASP A 332 -36.45 -2.12 -6.22
C ASP A 332 -36.74 -0.86 -5.42
N GLU A 333 -35.94 -0.64 -4.38
CA GLU A 333 -36.02 0.53 -3.47
C GLU A 333 -35.98 1.88 -4.19
N THR A 334 -35.52 1.92 -5.44
CA THR A 334 -35.47 3.14 -6.24
C THR A 334 -36.74 3.40 -7.07
N GLU A 335 -37.71 2.49 -7.06
CA GLU A 335 -39.08 2.78 -7.44
C GLU A 335 -39.91 3.08 -6.20
N ARG A 336 -40.39 4.33 -6.04
CA ARG A 336 -41.19 4.79 -4.88
C ARG A 336 -42.47 3.98 -4.62
N SER A 337 -42.87 3.08 -5.53
CA SER A 337 -43.99 2.17 -5.36
C SER A 337 -43.67 0.93 -4.52
N GLY A 338 -42.38 0.53 -4.45
CA GLY A 338 -41.93 -0.76 -3.89
C GLY A 338 -42.40 -2.02 -4.63
N ARG A 339 -43.14 -1.89 -5.76
CA ARG A 339 -43.83 -3.02 -6.42
C ARG A 339 -42.96 -3.84 -7.35
N ARG A 340 -41.84 -3.29 -7.81
CA ARG A 340 -40.94 -3.95 -8.76
C ARG A 340 -39.89 -4.75 -8.01
N LEU A 341 -39.63 -5.97 -8.48
CA LEU A 341 -38.57 -6.83 -7.96
C LEU A 341 -37.34 -6.78 -8.88
N GLN A 342 -36.14 -6.82 -8.30
CA GLN A 342 -34.85 -6.88 -8.99
C GLN A 342 -34.01 -8.03 -8.45
N LEU A 343 -33.16 -8.62 -9.30
CA LEU A 343 -32.12 -9.55 -8.86
C LEU A 343 -30.94 -8.75 -8.28
N ALA A 344 -30.47 -9.12 -7.09
CA ALA A 344 -29.35 -8.49 -6.40
C ALA A 344 -28.45 -9.53 -5.73
N MET A 345 -27.19 -9.20 -5.52
CA MET A 345 -26.19 -10.04 -4.84
C MET A 345 -26.31 -9.89 -3.32
N THR A 346 -26.40 -10.98 -2.56
CA THR A 346 -26.50 -10.95 -1.09
C THR A 346 -25.13 -11.11 -0.42
N PRO A 347 -24.50 -10.05 0.12
CA PRO A 347 -23.11 -10.13 0.58
C PRO A 347 -22.96 -10.98 1.84
N ASP A 348 -23.96 -10.98 2.73
CA ASP A 348 -23.87 -11.67 4.02
C ASP A 348 -24.00 -13.19 3.85
N ALA A 349 -24.83 -13.63 2.90
CA ALA A 349 -24.87 -15.02 2.45
C ALA A 349 -23.56 -15.45 1.76
N PHE A 350 -22.95 -14.55 0.97
CA PHE A 350 -21.63 -14.78 0.37
C PHE A 350 -20.54 -14.92 1.45
N GLN A 351 -20.48 -14.05 2.46
CA GLN A 351 -19.49 -14.13 3.54
C GLN A 351 -19.66 -15.39 4.40
N ALA A 352 -20.91 -15.78 4.72
CA ALA A 352 -21.18 -17.02 5.45
C ALA A 352 -20.76 -18.28 4.65
N TRP A 353 -20.99 -18.29 3.34
CA TRP A 353 -20.51 -19.34 2.44
C TRP A 353 -18.97 -19.34 2.34
N LEU A 354 -18.37 -18.16 2.19
CA LEU A 354 -16.92 -17.96 2.07
C LEU A 354 -16.20 -18.54 3.28
N ALA A 355 -16.57 -18.15 4.50
CA ALA A 355 -15.91 -18.60 5.73
C ALA A 355 -15.90 -20.14 5.87
N ALA A 356 -17.00 -20.82 5.51
CA ALA A 356 -17.08 -22.28 5.52
C ALA A 356 -16.25 -22.94 4.40
N TRP A 357 -16.18 -22.32 3.22
CA TRP A 357 -15.53 -22.87 2.04
C TRP A 357 -14.02 -22.63 1.98
N LEU A 358 -13.54 -21.50 2.49
CA LEU A 358 -12.15 -21.01 2.37
C LEU A 358 -11.15 -21.93 3.08
N SER A 359 -11.46 -22.35 4.32
CA SER A 359 -10.67 -23.31 5.09
C SER A 359 -10.72 -24.72 4.49
N TRP A 360 -11.85 -25.11 3.91
CA TRP A 360 -12.01 -26.40 3.23
C TRP A 360 -11.20 -26.47 1.93
N ILE A 361 -11.29 -25.45 1.06
CA ILE A 361 -10.61 -25.48 -0.24
C ILE A 361 -9.09 -25.36 -0.11
N THR A 362 -8.60 -24.55 0.84
CA THR A 362 -7.16 -24.47 1.15
C THR A 362 -6.63 -25.79 1.72
N GLY A 363 -7.34 -26.42 2.67
CA GLY A 363 -6.97 -27.72 3.22
C GLY A 363 -6.97 -28.85 2.18
N VAL A 364 -8.05 -28.98 1.40
CA VAL A 364 -8.20 -30.02 0.37
C VAL A 364 -7.19 -29.83 -0.76
N TRP A 365 -6.95 -28.60 -1.23
CA TRP A 365 -5.96 -28.37 -2.29
C TRP A 365 -4.52 -28.54 -1.78
N GLY A 366 -4.24 -28.20 -0.52
CA GLY A 366 -2.97 -28.52 0.14
C GLY A 366 -2.71 -30.03 0.20
N ALA A 367 -3.71 -30.82 0.60
CA ALA A 367 -3.62 -32.28 0.59
C ALA A 367 -3.42 -32.84 -0.83
N ALA A 368 -4.11 -32.30 -1.84
CA ALA A 368 -3.92 -32.67 -3.24
C ALA A 368 -2.51 -32.33 -3.76
N MET A 369 -1.96 -31.17 -3.37
CA MET A 369 -0.60 -30.75 -3.70
C MET A 369 0.47 -31.67 -3.07
N LEU A 370 0.29 -32.03 -1.79
CA LEU A 370 1.17 -32.97 -1.10
C LEU A 370 1.11 -34.39 -1.70
N ALA A 371 -0.08 -34.87 -2.07
CA ALA A 371 -0.26 -36.15 -2.75
C ALA A 371 0.39 -36.16 -4.15
N ALA A 372 0.27 -35.05 -4.90
CA ALA A 372 0.94 -34.87 -6.18
C ALA A 372 2.47 -34.87 -6.03
N TRP A 373 3.01 -34.14 -5.03
CA TRP A 373 4.44 -34.14 -4.74
C TRP A 373 4.97 -35.53 -4.34
N ALA A 374 4.25 -36.24 -3.47
CA ALA A 374 4.62 -37.61 -3.09
C ALA A 374 4.64 -38.55 -4.30
N LEU A 375 3.71 -38.39 -5.25
CA LEU A 375 3.67 -39.13 -6.50
C LEU A 375 4.83 -38.76 -7.45
N ASP A 376 5.17 -37.47 -7.56
CA ASP A 376 6.31 -36.98 -8.36
C ASP A 376 7.64 -37.53 -7.81
N VAL A 377 7.82 -37.50 -6.48
CA VAL A 377 8.99 -38.07 -5.78
C VAL A 377 9.04 -39.59 -5.94
N TRP A 378 7.92 -40.30 -5.83
CA TRP A 378 7.85 -41.75 -6.07
C TRP A 378 8.25 -42.13 -7.52
N GLN A 379 7.79 -41.35 -8.51
CA GLN A 379 8.18 -41.54 -9.91
C GLN A 379 9.67 -41.30 -10.15
N ALA A 380 10.31 -40.37 -9.42
CA ALA A 380 11.76 -40.18 -9.45
C ALA A 380 12.54 -41.28 -8.70
N LEU A 381 12.03 -41.76 -7.57
CA LEU A 381 12.64 -42.81 -6.75
C LEU A 381 12.65 -44.18 -7.44
N ARG A 382 11.55 -44.55 -8.11
CA ARG A 382 11.38 -45.87 -8.74
C ARG A 382 12.58 -46.30 -9.63
N PRO A 383 13.04 -45.50 -10.63
CA PRO A 383 14.22 -45.86 -11.42
C PRO A 383 15.52 -45.82 -10.61
N ALA A 384 15.65 -44.92 -9.62
CA ALA A 384 16.85 -44.85 -8.78
C ALA A 384 17.03 -46.13 -7.93
N VAL A 385 15.96 -46.62 -7.29
CA VAL A 385 15.95 -47.89 -6.55
C VAL A 385 16.19 -49.08 -7.48
N GLN A 386 15.62 -49.09 -8.69
CA GLN A 386 15.90 -50.11 -9.69
C GLN A 386 17.39 -50.15 -10.11
N CYS A 387 18.11 -49.02 -10.04
CA CYS A 387 19.55 -48.99 -10.31
C CYS A 387 20.41 -49.49 -9.13
N LEU A 388 19.85 -49.61 -7.91
CA LEU A 388 20.53 -50.20 -6.75
C LEU A 388 20.50 -51.74 -6.78
N LEU A 389 19.41 -52.32 -7.30
CA LEU A 389 19.26 -53.77 -7.39
C LEU A 389 20.41 -54.37 -8.24
N PRO A 390 21.02 -55.49 -7.80
CA PRO A 390 22.11 -56.12 -8.55
C PRO A 390 21.57 -56.74 -9.85
N ALA A 391 21.83 -56.05 -10.97
CA ALA A 391 21.43 -56.50 -12.29
C ALA A 391 22.16 -57.79 -12.70
N ARG A 392 21.57 -58.96 -12.39
CA ARG A 392 22.09 -60.30 -12.76
C ARG A 392 22.41 -60.48 -14.25
N ALA A 393 21.86 -59.62 -15.13
CA ALA A 393 22.13 -59.61 -16.57
C ALA A 393 23.37 -58.77 -16.98
N ALA A 394 23.83 -57.82 -16.16
CA ALA A 394 24.86 -56.85 -16.55
C ALA A 394 26.28 -57.43 -16.64
N ALA A 395 26.52 -58.63 -16.08
CA ALA A 395 27.85 -59.25 -16.01
C ALA A 395 28.41 -59.77 -17.35
N ARG A 396 27.68 -59.63 -18.47
CA ARG A 396 28.08 -60.13 -19.80
C ARG A 396 28.49 -59.06 -20.82
N THR A 397 28.34 -57.77 -20.51
CA THR A 397 28.71 -56.67 -21.42
C THR A 397 29.54 -55.62 -20.70
N GLY A 398 30.80 -55.46 -21.11
CA GLY A 398 31.86 -54.73 -20.39
C GLY A 398 31.75 -53.21 -20.36
N SER A 399 30.58 -52.65 -20.06
CA SER A 399 30.29 -51.20 -20.11
C SER A 399 30.07 -50.57 -18.72
N ALA A 400 30.94 -50.88 -17.76
CA ALA A 400 30.83 -50.42 -16.37
C ALA A 400 30.73 -48.88 -16.22
N LYS A 401 31.44 -48.11 -17.07
CA LYS A 401 31.45 -46.65 -17.04
C LYS A 401 30.06 -46.02 -17.31
N HIS A 402 29.23 -46.63 -18.17
CA HIS A 402 27.87 -46.15 -18.42
C HIS A 402 26.92 -46.37 -17.22
N GLY A 403 27.16 -47.42 -16.42
CA GLY A 403 26.33 -47.76 -15.25
C GLY A 403 26.51 -46.83 -14.04
N GLN A 404 27.65 -46.15 -13.90
CA GLN A 404 27.84 -45.13 -12.87
C GLN A 404 27.15 -43.80 -13.23
N ALA A 405 27.25 -43.38 -14.49
CA ALA A 405 26.62 -42.14 -14.96
C ALA A 405 25.09 -42.18 -14.84
N SER A 406 24.46 -43.31 -15.18
CA SER A 406 23.01 -43.49 -15.03
C SER A 406 22.56 -43.49 -13.56
N ARG A 407 23.32 -44.14 -12.66
CA ARG A 407 23.07 -44.11 -11.20
C ARG A 407 23.14 -42.69 -10.63
N ALA A 408 24.17 -41.92 -10.99
CA ALA A 408 24.30 -40.54 -10.53
C ALA A 408 23.13 -39.68 -11.04
N MET A 409 22.78 -39.77 -12.32
CA MET A 409 21.63 -39.05 -12.89
C MET A 409 20.30 -39.46 -12.22
N ALA A 410 20.10 -40.73 -11.87
CA ALA A 410 18.89 -41.17 -11.19
C ALA A 410 18.72 -40.51 -9.81
N TRP A 411 19.79 -40.37 -9.03
CA TRP A 411 19.73 -39.65 -7.75
C TRP A 411 19.56 -38.13 -7.90
N TRP A 412 20.15 -37.52 -8.93
CA TRP A 412 19.89 -36.11 -9.26
C TRP A 412 18.41 -35.84 -9.59
N ARG A 413 17.68 -36.81 -10.15
CA ARG A 413 16.23 -36.72 -10.38
C ARG A 413 15.44 -36.70 -9.07
N VAL A 414 15.81 -37.57 -8.12
CA VAL A 414 15.19 -37.62 -6.79
C VAL A 414 15.42 -36.30 -6.04
N ALA A 415 16.65 -35.80 -6.02
CA ALA A 415 16.98 -34.50 -5.42
C ALA A 415 16.21 -33.34 -6.10
N GLY A 416 16.10 -33.36 -7.43
CA GLY A 416 15.33 -32.40 -8.20
C GLY A 416 13.83 -32.43 -7.88
N ALA A 417 13.22 -33.61 -7.77
CA ALA A 417 11.80 -33.76 -7.41
C ALA A 417 11.50 -33.33 -5.96
N LEU A 418 12.40 -33.62 -5.03
CA LEU A 418 12.31 -33.14 -3.64
C LEU A 418 12.39 -31.61 -3.57
N ALA A 419 13.41 -31.00 -4.20
CA ALA A 419 13.58 -29.55 -4.22
C ALA A 419 12.43 -28.83 -4.94
N ALA A 420 11.97 -29.35 -6.08
CA ALA A 420 10.88 -28.77 -6.85
C ALA A 420 9.55 -28.80 -6.06
N GLY A 421 9.20 -29.93 -5.45
CA GLY A 421 7.98 -30.02 -4.66
C GLY A 421 8.03 -29.24 -3.35
N ALA A 422 9.21 -29.11 -2.71
CA ALA A 422 9.38 -28.22 -1.57
C ALA A 422 9.15 -26.74 -1.97
N GLY A 423 9.68 -26.30 -3.11
CA GLY A 423 9.45 -24.96 -3.67
C GLY A 423 8.00 -24.70 -4.04
N VAL A 424 7.32 -25.68 -4.67
CA VAL A 424 5.89 -25.63 -4.96
C VAL A 424 5.04 -25.57 -3.69
N ALA A 425 5.34 -26.41 -2.69
CA ALA A 425 4.63 -26.44 -1.42
C ALA A 425 4.80 -25.13 -0.63
N ALA A 426 6.00 -24.55 -0.61
CA ALA A 426 6.26 -23.24 -0.02
C ALA A 426 5.48 -22.13 -0.75
N THR A 427 5.51 -22.10 -2.09
CA THR A 427 4.76 -21.13 -2.91
C THR A 427 3.26 -21.24 -2.66
N PHE A 428 2.71 -22.45 -2.62
CA PHE A 428 1.31 -22.71 -2.26
C PHE A 428 0.98 -22.25 -0.82
N ALA A 429 1.81 -22.59 0.17
CA ALA A 429 1.56 -22.25 1.57
C ALA A 429 1.59 -20.73 1.81
N ILE A 430 2.46 -20.00 1.12
CA ILE A 430 2.50 -18.53 1.12
C ILE A 430 1.23 -17.97 0.46
N GLY A 431 0.90 -18.44 -0.75
CA GLY A 431 -0.27 -17.98 -1.51
C GLY A 431 -1.63 -18.41 -0.95
N ALA A 432 -1.68 -19.38 -0.02
CA ALA A 432 -2.87 -19.67 0.75
C ALA A 432 -3.30 -18.46 1.60
N ARG A 433 -2.34 -17.66 2.10
CA ARG A 433 -2.65 -16.42 2.84
C ARG A 433 -3.47 -15.45 1.99
N ASP A 434 -3.19 -15.33 0.70
CA ASP A 434 -3.87 -14.37 -0.18
C ASP A 434 -5.37 -14.66 -0.37
N LEU A 435 -5.77 -15.92 -0.19
CA LEU A 435 -7.17 -16.33 -0.15
C LEU A 435 -7.74 -16.21 1.26
N LEU A 436 -7.02 -16.70 2.29
CA LEU A 436 -7.43 -16.56 3.70
C LEU A 436 -7.63 -15.09 4.10
N ALA A 437 -6.91 -14.16 3.48
CA ALA A 437 -7.10 -12.70 3.54
C ALA A 437 -8.52 -12.19 3.29
N LEU A 438 -9.34 -12.96 2.57
CA LEU A 438 -10.73 -12.60 2.29
C LEU A 438 -11.64 -12.79 3.53
N ASP A 439 -11.19 -13.52 4.55
CA ASP A 439 -11.84 -13.57 5.87
C ASP A 439 -10.89 -13.10 6.98
N ALA A 440 -11.34 -12.13 7.78
CA ALA A 440 -10.51 -11.53 8.81
C ALA A 440 -10.13 -12.50 9.93
N SER A 441 -10.96 -13.52 10.22
CA SER A 441 -10.61 -14.54 11.22
C SER A 441 -9.54 -15.51 10.67
N ALA A 442 -9.64 -15.88 9.39
CA ALA A 442 -8.70 -16.77 8.73
C ALA A 442 -7.29 -16.15 8.56
N ASP A 443 -7.18 -14.89 8.13
CA ASP A 443 -5.88 -14.21 8.06
C ASP A 443 -5.27 -14.04 9.47
N ALA A 444 -6.08 -13.78 10.50
CA ALA A 444 -5.60 -13.69 11.88
C ALA A 444 -5.00 -15.01 12.39
N HIS A 445 -5.67 -16.16 12.14
CA HIS A 445 -5.14 -17.48 12.50
C HIS A 445 -3.85 -17.83 11.74
N TYR A 446 -3.74 -17.46 10.45
CA TYR A 446 -2.51 -17.65 9.69
C TYR A 446 -1.38 -16.74 10.21
N MET A 447 -1.67 -15.46 10.44
CA MET A 447 -0.72 -14.47 10.96
C MET A 447 -0.24 -14.78 12.38
N ALA A 448 -1.01 -15.52 13.19
CA ALA A 448 -0.59 -15.98 14.50
C ALA A 448 0.64 -16.90 14.46
N VAL A 449 0.87 -17.62 13.35
CA VAL A 449 2.04 -18.50 13.15
C VAL A 449 3.26 -17.67 12.75
N PRO A 450 4.30 -17.50 13.62
CA PRO A 450 5.38 -16.56 13.34
C PRO A 450 6.19 -16.93 12.10
N LEU A 451 6.44 -18.22 11.86
CA LEU A 451 7.18 -18.69 10.68
C LEU A 451 6.45 -18.34 9.37
N ALA A 452 5.13 -18.50 9.32
CA ALA A 452 4.32 -18.20 8.15
C ALA A 452 4.27 -16.69 7.86
N ARG A 453 4.16 -15.86 8.91
CA ARG A 453 4.25 -14.40 8.82
C ARG A 453 5.58 -13.94 8.19
N HIS A 454 6.71 -14.37 8.75
CA HIS A 454 8.04 -14.01 8.24
C HIS A 454 8.31 -14.56 6.83
N ALA A 455 7.82 -15.75 6.51
CA ALA A 455 7.95 -16.33 5.17
C ALA A 455 7.18 -15.51 4.12
N TYR A 456 5.94 -15.12 4.42
CA TYR A 456 5.14 -14.25 3.55
C TYR A 456 5.81 -12.88 3.37
N GLN A 457 6.21 -12.21 4.47
CA GLN A 457 6.83 -10.87 4.41
C GLN A 457 8.09 -10.86 3.54
N ARG A 458 8.92 -11.91 3.59
CA ARG A 458 10.11 -12.04 2.73
C ARG A 458 9.76 -12.38 1.28
N ALA A 459 8.77 -13.24 1.04
CA ALA A 459 8.37 -13.63 -0.31
C ALA A 459 7.63 -12.53 -1.09
N TRP A 460 6.96 -11.61 -0.39
CA TRP A 460 6.26 -10.47 -0.97
C TRP A 460 7.19 -9.59 -1.84
N ARG A 461 8.41 -9.31 -1.37
CA ARG A 461 9.44 -8.49 -2.09
C ARG A 461 9.88 -9.04 -3.45
N TYR A 462 9.51 -10.28 -3.76
CA TYR A 462 9.80 -10.97 -5.02
C TYR A 462 8.55 -11.20 -5.86
N HIS A 463 7.37 -10.78 -5.39
CA HIS A 463 6.05 -11.07 -5.98
C HIS A 463 5.84 -12.55 -6.31
N ILE A 464 6.39 -13.44 -5.47
CA ILE A 464 6.27 -14.90 -5.55
C ILE A 464 4.83 -15.36 -5.29
N SER A 465 4.06 -14.57 -4.56
CA SER A 465 2.60 -14.64 -4.45
C SER A 465 2.07 -13.25 -4.13
N SER A 466 0.89 -12.89 -4.64
CA SER A 466 0.23 -11.62 -4.30
C SER A 466 -1.29 -11.71 -4.24
N ARG A 467 -1.91 -10.73 -3.56
CA ARG A 467 -3.36 -10.52 -3.47
C ARG A 467 -3.86 -9.85 -4.76
N TYR A 468 -5.02 -10.26 -5.26
CA TYR A 468 -5.65 -9.69 -6.46
C TYR A 468 -6.98 -9.01 -6.12
N GLY A 469 -7.29 -7.91 -6.79
CA GLY A 469 -8.43 -7.06 -6.42
C GLY A 469 -8.85 -6.09 -7.52
N LEU A 470 -9.23 -6.61 -8.68
CA LEU A 470 -9.60 -5.81 -9.84
C LEU A 470 -11.03 -5.24 -9.73
N PHE A 471 -11.17 -3.94 -10.02
CA PHE A 471 -12.45 -3.20 -10.07
C PHE A 471 -13.31 -3.33 -8.80
N ARG A 472 -12.66 -3.33 -7.62
CA ARG A 472 -13.31 -3.41 -6.30
C ARG A 472 -14.52 -2.47 -6.16
N GLN A 473 -14.40 -1.23 -6.64
CA GLN A 473 -15.50 -0.28 -6.81
C GLN A 473 -15.51 0.24 -8.25
N MET A 474 -16.66 0.75 -8.71
CA MET A 474 -16.73 1.48 -9.98
C MET A 474 -16.29 2.93 -9.79
N THR A 475 -15.18 3.29 -10.41
CA THR A 475 -14.66 4.66 -10.45
C THR A 475 -15.52 5.56 -11.34
N GLY A 476 -15.48 6.87 -11.07
CA GLY A 476 -16.34 7.85 -11.74
C GLY A 476 -17.81 7.83 -11.29
N ILE A 477 -18.09 7.25 -10.12
CA ILE A 477 -19.42 7.19 -9.49
C ILE A 477 -19.27 7.51 -8.00
N GLY A 478 -19.86 8.61 -7.54
CA GLY A 478 -19.89 9.01 -6.13
C GLY A 478 -21.01 10.01 -5.86
N ASP A 479 -21.45 10.10 -4.60
CA ASP A 479 -22.45 11.08 -4.17
C ASP A 479 -21.75 12.44 -3.95
N SER A 480 -21.81 13.34 -4.94
CA SER A 480 -21.09 14.63 -4.93
C SER A 480 -21.77 15.73 -4.10
N GLY A 481 -22.62 15.34 -3.14
CA GLY A 481 -23.57 16.23 -2.44
C GLY A 481 -24.74 16.71 -3.31
N GLU A 482 -24.52 16.91 -4.61
CA GLU A 482 -25.47 17.46 -5.57
C GLU A 482 -26.13 16.39 -6.48
N GLY A 483 -25.70 15.12 -6.37
CA GLY A 483 -26.23 13.97 -7.12
C GLY A 483 -25.15 12.91 -7.38
N ARG A 484 -25.49 11.80 -8.07
CA ARG A 484 -24.49 10.87 -8.58
C ARG A 484 -24.05 11.29 -9.97
N VAL A 485 -22.98 12.08 -10.02
CA VAL A 485 -22.30 12.36 -11.27
C VAL A 485 -21.67 11.06 -11.78
N VAL A 486 -22.21 10.54 -12.88
CA VAL A 486 -21.63 9.43 -13.64
C VAL A 486 -20.71 10.02 -14.70
N ALA A 487 -19.41 10.09 -14.41
CA ALA A 487 -18.44 10.64 -15.34
C ALA A 487 -17.05 10.03 -15.15
N ARG A 488 -16.38 9.74 -16.27
CA ARG A 488 -14.94 9.50 -16.33
C ARG A 488 -14.23 10.86 -16.22
N PRO A 489 -13.42 11.13 -15.18
CA PRO A 489 -12.58 12.32 -15.18
C PRO A 489 -11.40 12.12 -16.14
N GLU A 490 -11.01 13.18 -16.84
CA GLU A 490 -9.89 13.19 -17.79
C GLU A 490 -9.07 14.47 -17.65
N LEU A 491 -7.74 14.31 -17.75
CA LEU A 491 -6.80 15.43 -17.75
C LEU A 491 -6.45 15.87 -19.18
N ASP A 492 -6.41 17.18 -19.37
CA ASP A 492 -6.13 17.87 -20.62
C ASP A 492 -5.02 18.89 -20.38
N PHE A 493 -3.79 18.49 -20.71
CA PHE A 493 -2.60 19.34 -20.63
C PHE A 493 -2.63 20.33 -21.79
N GLN A 494 -2.52 21.63 -21.51
CA GLN A 494 -2.60 22.69 -22.51
C GLN A 494 -1.36 23.59 -22.45
N GLY A 495 -0.74 23.86 -23.60
CA GLY A 495 0.37 24.81 -23.75
C GLY A 495 -0.08 26.16 -24.32
N SER A 496 0.66 27.22 -24.03
CA SER A 496 0.42 28.59 -24.51
C SER A 496 1.71 29.43 -24.64
N LYS A 497 1.71 30.42 -25.54
CA LYS A 497 2.79 31.44 -25.65
C LYS A 497 2.50 32.75 -24.92
N ASP A 498 1.24 33.01 -24.61
CA ASP A 498 0.69 34.32 -24.20
C ASP A 498 -0.16 34.26 -22.92
N GLY A 499 -0.45 33.06 -22.41
CA GLY A 499 -1.35 32.84 -21.27
C GLY A 499 -2.85 32.91 -21.61
N VAL A 500 -3.20 33.24 -22.85
CA VAL A 500 -4.58 33.53 -23.30
C VAL A 500 -5.03 32.50 -24.35
N THR A 501 -4.19 32.20 -25.32
CA THR A 501 -4.43 31.22 -26.39
C THR A 501 -3.83 29.88 -25.97
N TRP A 502 -4.68 28.87 -25.76
CA TRP A 502 -4.29 27.56 -25.24
C TRP A 502 -4.54 26.45 -26.24
N GLN A 503 -3.57 25.53 -26.39
CA GLN A 503 -3.66 24.36 -27.28
C GLN A 503 -3.34 23.08 -26.51
N SER A 504 -4.27 22.11 -26.56
CA SER A 504 -4.13 20.80 -25.92
C SER A 504 -2.99 19.97 -26.51
N TYR A 505 -2.22 19.33 -25.65
CA TYR A 505 -1.29 18.26 -26.00
C TYR A 505 -2.06 16.99 -26.37
N ILE A 506 -1.62 16.31 -27.44
CA ILE A 506 -2.27 15.09 -27.92
C ILE A 506 -1.55 13.88 -27.33
N PHE A 507 -2.30 13.05 -26.60
CA PHE A 507 -1.83 11.78 -26.05
C PHE A 507 -2.10 10.63 -27.04
N ARG A 508 -1.25 9.60 -27.04
CA ARG A 508 -1.26 8.55 -28.07
C ARG A 508 -2.51 7.67 -28.02
N TYR A 509 -2.99 7.32 -26.83
CA TYR A 509 -3.96 6.25 -26.63
C TYR A 509 -5.14 6.57 -25.71
N LYS A 510 -5.00 7.47 -24.73
CA LYS A 510 -6.12 7.86 -23.85
C LYS A 510 -7.17 8.71 -24.61
N PRO A 511 -8.42 8.76 -24.11
CA PRO A 511 -9.44 9.69 -24.62
C PRO A 511 -9.05 11.17 -24.52
N GLY A 512 -9.66 12.00 -25.38
CA GLY A 512 -9.42 13.44 -25.42
C GLY A 512 -10.39 14.18 -26.35
N ALA A 513 -10.11 14.18 -27.65
CA ALA A 513 -10.99 14.79 -28.65
C ALA A 513 -12.33 14.01 -28.77
N PRO A 514 -13.50 14.66 -28.68
CA PRO A 514 -14.81 14.00 -28.75
C PRO A 514 -15.07 13.17 -30.01
N GLU A 515 -14.43 13.55 -31.10
CA GLU A 515 -14.50 12.96 -32.44
C GLU A 515 -13.64 11.67 -32.55
N ARG A 516 -12.70 11.46 -31.62
CA ARG A 516 -11.72 10.38 -31.68
C ARG A 516 -12.27 9.09 -31.06
N ALA A 517 -12.41 8.06 -31.91
CA ALA A 517 -12.69 6.69 -31.47
C ALA A 517 -11.60 6.18 -30.51
N PRO A 518 -11.94 5.39 -29.47
CA PRO A 518 -10.95 4.73 -28.63
C PRO A 518 -10.13 3.72 -29.45
N PRO A 519 -8.79 3.67 -29.35
CA PRO A 519 -7.97 2.75 -30.15
C PRO A 519 -7.97 1.32 -29.61
N TRP A 520 -7.54 0.38 -30.46
CA TRP A 520 -7.04 -0.92 -30.01
C TRP A 520 -5.54 -0.81 -29.75
N VAL A 521 -5.08 -1.27 -28.59
CA VAL A 521 -3.71 -1.06 -28.06
C VAL A 521 -3.17 -2.34 -27.44
N ALA A 522 -4.02 -3.17 -26.83
CA ALA A 522 -3.59 -4.45 -26.26
C ALA A 522 -2.93 -5.34 -27.35
N PRO A 523 -1.73 -5.89 -27.10
CA PRO A 523 -1.17 -6.13 -25.76
C PRO A 523 -0.15 -5.11 -25.23
N HIS A 524 0.05 -3.96 -25.88
CA HIS A 524 0.89 -2.88 -25.35
C HIS A 524 0.25 -2.25 -24.10
N GLN A 525 1.07 -1.91 -23.10
CA GLN A 525 0.71 -1.11 -21.94
C GLN A 525 1.30 0.31 -22.09
N PRO A 526 0.53 1.32 -22.53
CA PRO A 526 0.98 2.70 -22.55
C PRO A 526 0.87 3.30 -21.15
N ARG A 527 1.98 3.31 -20.40
CA ARG A 527 1.98 3.57 -18.95
C ARG A 527 1.63 5.03 -18.63
N LEU A 528 2.00 5.98 -19.48
CA LEU A 528 1.62 7.39 -19.33
C LEU A 528 0.11 7.60 -19.55
N ASP A 529 -0.42 7.20 -20.71
CA ASP A 529 -1.85 7.29 -21.05
C ASP A 529 -2.74 6.60 -20.01
N TRP A 530 -2.27 5.46 -19.48
CA TRP A 530 -2.96 4.73 -18.42
C TRP A 530 -2.95 5.49 -17.08
N GLN A 531 -1.79 6.02 -16.65
CA GLN A 531 -1.70 6.73 -15.36
C GLN A 531 -2.45 8.06 -15.35
N MET A 532 -2.68 8.71 -16.50
CA MET A 532 -3.52 9.91 -16.59
C MET A 532 -4.93 9.71 -16.01
N TRP A 533 -5.48 8.50 -16.10
CA TRP A 533 -6.79 8.17 -15.54
C TRP A 533 -6.81 8.14 -14.01
N PHE A 534 -5.70 7.71 -13.38
CA PHE A 534 -5.56 7.71 -11.93
C PHE A 534 -5.28 9.12 -11.40
N ALA A 535 -4.39 9.87 -12.06
CA ALA A 535 -4.15 11.28 -11.75
C ALA A 535 -5.42 12.14 -11.87
N ALA A 536 -6.30 11.82 -12.83
CA ALA A 536 -7.59 12.49 -12.97
C ALA A 536 -8.56 12.28 -11.80
N LEU A 537 -8.33 11.29 -10.92
CA LEU A 537 -9.14 11.09 -9.71
C LEU A 537 -8.68 12.00 -8.56
N GLY A 538 -7.36 12.18 -8.39
CA GLY A 538 -6.75 12.95 -7.30
C GLY A 538 -6.43 14.42 -7.62
N THR A 539 -5.45 14.98 -6.91
CA THR A 539 -4.94 16.36 -7.06
C THR A 539 -3.49 16.39 -7.61
N PRO A 540 -2.96 17.56 -8.05
CA PRO A 540 -1.56 17.69 -8.51
C PRO A 540 -0.53 17.34 -7.43
N GLU A 541 -0.82 17.63 -6.17
CA GLU A 541 0.06 17.39 -5.02
C GLU A 541 0.18 15.89 -4.73
N GLN A 542 -0.91 15.15 -4.92
CA GLN A 542 -0.96 13.69 -4.86
C GLN A 542 -0.30 13.02 -6.09
N ASN A 543 -0.03 13.77 -7.16
CA ASN A 543 0.50 13.27 -8.42
C ASN A 543 1.72 14.13 -8.87
N PRO A 544 2.81 14.16 -8.08
CA PRO A 544 3.94 15.08 -8.32
C PRO A 544 4.59 14.87 -9.70
N TRP A 545 4.55 13.64 -10.23
CA TRP A 545 5.00 13.30 -11.57
C TRP A 545 4.22 14.03 -12.69
N CYS A 546 2.96 14.43 -12.47
CA CYS A 546 2.19 15.26 -13.41
C CYS A 546 2.70 16.71 -13.44
N VAL A 547 3.11 17.27 -12.29
CA VAL A 547 3.74 18.59 -12.22
C VAL A 547 5.11 18.55 -12.90
N HIS A 548 5.86 17.46 -12.72
CA HIS A 548 7.12 17.24 -13.42
C HIS A 548 6.94 17.05 -14.94
N LEU A 549 5.88 16.36 -15.39
CA LEU A 549 5.50 16.30 -16.81
C LEU A 549 5.25 17.71 -17.38
N ALA A 550 4.48 18.55 -16.68
CA ALA A 550 4.26 19.94 -17.10
C ALA A 550 5.58 20.71 -17.24
N TRP A 551 6.51 20.55 -16.30
CA TRP A 551 7.87 21.14 -16.40
C TRP A 551 8.71 20.56 -17.55
N ARG A 552 8.65 19.24 -17.81
CA ARG A 552 9.33 18.60 -18.95
C ARG A 552 8.77 19.05 -20.29
N LEU A 553 7.49 19.41 -20.37
CA LEU A 553 6.87 20.01 -21.56
C LEU A 553 7.26 21.50 -21.71
N LEU A 554 7.27 22.27 -20.63
CA LEU A 554 7.77 23.66 -20.58
C LEU A 554 9.25 23.77 -20.99
N THR A 555 10.08 22.78 -20.64
CA THR A 555 11.51 22.74 -20.99
C THR A 555 11.81 22.05 -22.32
N GLY A 556 10.79 21.54 -23.04
CA GLY A 556 10.97 20.91 -24.34
C GLY A 556 11.69 19.56 -24.32
N SER A 557 11.56 18.77 -23.24
CA SER A 557 12.19 17.46 -23.14
C SER A 557 11.74 16.51 -24.26
N ALA A 558 12.64 16.21 -25.19
CA ALA A 558 12.41 15.23 -26.24
C ALA A 558 12.11 13.82 -25.70
N ALA A 559 12.58 13.50 -24.48
CA ALA A 559 12.30 12.23 -23.83
C ALA A 559 10.83 12.10 -23.41
N ALA A 560 10.28 13.13 -22.76
CA ALA A 560 8.85 13.19 -22.42
C ALA A 560 7.98 13.37 -23.68
N GLY A 561 8.42 14.19 -24.64
CA GLY A 561 7.71 14.45 -25.89
C GLY A 561 7.46 13.19 -26.73
N ARG A 562 8.35 12.18 -26.70
CA ARG A 562 8.14 10.89 -27.37
C ARG A 562 6.95 10.09 -26.83
N LEU A 563 6.61 10.24 -25.54
CA LEU A 563 5.44 9.56 -24.94
C LEU A 563 4.12 10.12 -25.48
N LEU A 564 4.10 11.39 -25.90
CA LEU A 564 2.95 12.04 -26.54
C LEU A 564 2.88 11.75 -28.04
N ASP A 565 1.72 12.03 -28.63
CA ASP A 565 1.46 11.82 -30.05
C ASP A 565 2.34 12.69 -30.94
N ASP A 566 2.61 12.22 -32.16
CA ASP A 566 3.47 12.88 -33.12
C ASP A 566 2.79 14.08 -33.81
N ALA A 567 1.45 14.13 -33.80
CA ALA A 567 0.65 15.30 -34.19
C ALA A 567 0.48 16.35 -33.07
N SER A 568 1.00 16.11 -31.86
CA SER A 568 0.84 17.05 -30.73
C SER A 568 1.51 18.40 -31.02
N PRO A 569 0.86 19.54 -30.67
CA PRO A 569 1.47 20.85 -30.79
C PRO A 569 2.72 20.99 -29.89
N TRP A 570 3.46 22.09 -30.09
CA TRP A 570 4.67 22.46 -29.33
C TRP A 570 5.93 21.61 -29.57
N ARG A 571 5.89 20.59 -30.44
CA ARG A 571 7.07 19.76 -30.76
C ARG A 571 8.25 20.50 -31.39
N ALA A 572 8.01 21.56 -32.17
CA ALA A 572 9.07 22.36 -32.79
C ALA A 572 9.64 23.45 -31.86
N ALA A 573 8.86 23.90 -30.87
CA ALA A 573 9.28 24.87 -29.85
C ALA A 573 8.31 24.79 -28.65
N PRO A 574 8.83 24.66 -27.41
CA PRO A 574 7.98 24.54 -26.22
C PRO A 574 7.14 25.81 -25.95
N PRO A 575 6.03 25.68 -25.21
CA PRO A 575 5.22 26.81 -24.78
C PRO A 575 5.93 27.60 -23.67
N ARG A 576 5.47 28.82 -23.39
CA ARG A 576 5.90 29.59 -22.22
C ARG A 576 5.13 29.22 -20.95
N HIS A 577 3.86 28.85 -21.12
CA HIS A 577 2.97 28.47 -20.03
C HIS A 577 2.34 27.10 -20.30
N VAL A 578 2.22 26.27 -19.27
CA VAL A 578 1.47 25.00 -19.32
C VAL A 578 0.46 24.97 -18.18
N ARG A 579 -0.77 24.56 -18.46
CA ARG A 579 -1.82 24.30 -17.46
C ARG A 579 -2.44 22.93 -17.68
N VAL A 580 -3.23 22.45 -16.72
CA VAL A 580 -4.04 21.23 -16.89
C VAL A 580 -5.49 21.53 -16.55
N MET A 581 -6.39 21.21 -17.48
CA MET A 581 -7.84 21.25 -17.29
C MET A 581 -8.34 19.84 -16.94
N ARG A 582 -9.36 19.74 -16.08
CA ARG A 582 -10.08 18.50 -15.81
C ARG A 582 -11.44 18.54 -16.51
N TRP A 583 -11.75 17.48 -17.24
CA TRP A 583 -13.00 17.27 -17.95
C TRP A 583 -13.72 16.06 -17.37
N ASN A 584 -15.05 16.09 -17.36
CA ASN A 584 -15.91 14.94 -17.12
C ASN A 584 -16.38 14.41 -18.49
N MET A 585 -16.16 13.13 -18.77
CA MET A 585 -16.49 12.49 -20.05
C MET A 585 -17.40 11.26 -19.87
N ASP A 586 -18.25 11.00 -20.87
CA ASP A 586 -19.04 9.77 -21.05
C ASP A 586 -19.16 9.46 -22.55
N PHE A 587 -19.52 8.23 -22.92
CA PHE A 587 -19.85 7.89 -24.30
C PHE A 587 -21.17 8.55 -24.75
N THR A 588 -21.28 8.87 -26.04
CA THR A 588 -22.56 9.24 -26.65
C THR A 588 -23.58 8.10 -26.55
N ARG A 589 -24.88 8.42 -26.43
CA ARG A 589 -25.95 7.43 -26.15
C ARG A 589 -27.08 7.51 -27.18
N ALA A 590 -27.41 6.36 -27.78
CA ALA A 590 -28.57 6.22 -28.66
C ALA A 590 -29.89 6.50 -27.94
N ALA A 591 -30.97 6.82 -28.67
CA ALA A 591 -32.23 7.31 -28.09
C ALA A 591 -32.86 6.39 -27.02
N TRP A 592 -32.74 5.07 -27.19
CA TRP A 592 -33.19 4.05 -26.24
C TRP A 592 -32.16 3.79 -25.11
N GLY A 593 -30.90 4.18 -25.30
CA GLY A 593 -29.90 4.31 -24.24
C GLY A 593 -30.18 5.51 -23.33
N ARG A 594 -30.69 6.63 -23.88
CA ARG A 594 -31.10 7.82 -23.10
C ARG A 594 -32.25 7.58 -22.13
N GLN A 595 -33.05 6.53 -22.34
CA GLN A 595 -34.07 6.10 -21.38
C GLN A 595 -33.50 5.39 -20.15
N ARG A 596 -32.22 4.97 -20.17
CA ARG A 596 -31.53 4.42 -18.99
C ARG A 596 -31.04 5.53 -18.09
N ARG A 597 -31.98 6.18 -17.40
CA ARG A 597 -31.67 6.96 -16.19
C ARG A 597 -31.40 5.97 -15.07
N GLY A 598 -30.18 5.91 -14.55
CA GLY A 598 -29.99 5.43 -13.19
C GLY A 598 -30.71 6.38 -12.20
N PRO A 599 -31.23 5.88 -11.08
CA PRO A 599 -32.15 6.63 -10.20
C PRO A 599 -31.50 7.80 -9.44
N HIS A 600 -30.23 8.10 -9.70
CA HIS A 600 -29.48 9.21 -9.12
C HIS A 600 -28.56 9.91 -10.16
N ASP A 601 -28.60 9.50 -11.44
CA ASP A 601 -27.68 9.98 -12.47
C ASP A 601 -27.87 11.49 -12.68
N THR A 602 -26.87 12.29 -12.29
CA THR A 602 -26.89 13.73 -12.55
C THR A 602 -26.83 13.98 -14.07
N GLU A 603 -27.62 14.92 -14.58
CA GLU A 603 -27.76 15.15 -16.02
C GLU A 603 -26.49 15.76 -16.65
N LEU A 604 -25.54 14.91 -17.04
CA LEU A 604 -24.66 15.23 -18.16
C LEU A 604 -25.55 15.42 -19.41
N PRO A 605 -25.41 16.52 -20.19
CA PRO A 605 -26.06 16.67 -21.48
C PRO A 605 -25.35 15.78 -22.51
N VAL A 606 -25.60 14.47 -22.44
CA VAL A 606 -25.03 13.47 -23.34
C VAL A 606 -25.52 13.71 -24.75
N ALA A 607 -24.60 13.97 -25.67
CA ALA A 607 -24.90 14.19 -27.08
C ALA A 607 -25.52 12.92 -27.71
N ASP A 608 -26.43 13.14 -28.67
CA ASP A 608 -27.07 12.06 -29.39
C ASP A 608 -26.03 11.20 -30.13
N ALA A 609 -26.21 9.89 -30.18
CA ALA A 609 -25.44 9.01 -31.07
C ALA A 609 -25.73 9.28 -32.57
N ALA A 610 -26.73 10.12 -32.89
CA ALA A 610 -26.89 10.73 -34.21
C ALA A 610 -25.85 11.84 -34.53
N SER A 611 -25.11 12.33 -33.52
CA SER A 611 -23.90 13.15 -33.76
C SER A 611 -22.72 12.25 -34.11
N SER A 612 -21.78 12.75 -34.93
CA SER A 612 -20.58 12.02 -35.33
C SER A 612 -19.50 11.95 -34.24
N LEU A 613 -19.90 11.92 -32.96
CA LEU A 613 -19.03 11.99 -31.79
C LEU A 613 -19.07 10.67 -31.01
N TRP A 614 -17.91 10.23 -30.55
CA TRP A 614 -17.77 9.05 -29.69
C TRP A 614 -18.00 9.41 -28.23
N TRP A 615 -17.64 10.63 -27.83
CA TRP A 615 -17.69 11.11 -26.44
C TRP A 615 -18.53 12.38 -26.30
N SER A 616 -19.19 12.50 -25.14
CA SER A 616 -19.63 13.78 -24.58
C SER A 616 -18.60 14.24 -23.55
N ARG A 617 -18.36 15.55 -23.43
CA ARG A 617 -17.47 16.11 -22.40
C ARG A 617 -18.02 17.42 -21.81
N GLN A 618 -17.81 17.63 -20.52
CA GLN A 618 -18.03 18.90 -19.82
C GLN A 618 -16.76 19.33 -19.07
N PRO A 619 -16.43 20.63 -19.00
CA PRO A 619 -15.30 21.10 -18.21
C PRO A 619 -15.66 21.09 -16.73
N THR A 620 -14.87 20.41 -15.91
CA THR A 620 -15.04 20.35 -14.44
C THR A 620 -14.33 21.54 -13.78
N GLY A 621 -13.21 21.98 -14.35
CA GLY A 621 -12.44 23.13 -13.86
C GLY A 621 -10.97 23.05 -14.28
N GLN A 622 -10.18 24.00 -13.77
CA GLN A 622 -8.72 23.94 -13.88
C GLN A 622 -8.16 23.06 -12.75
N TRP A 623 -7.39 22.03 -13.12
CA TRP A 623 -6.79 21.07 -12.17
C TRP A 623 -5.39 21.50 -11.73
N MET A 624 -4.63 22.10 -12.65
CA MET A 624 -3.32 22.68 -12.37
C MET A 624 -3.29 24.11 -12.92
N MET A 625 -2.85 25.05 -12.09
CA MET A 625 -2.64 26.46 -12.47
C MET A 625 -1.64 26.59 -13.62
N ALA A 626 -1.63 27.74 -14.28
CA ALA A 626 -0.65 28.01 -15.34
C ALA A 626 0.77 28.10 -14.74
N LEU A 627 1.64 27.18 -15.13
CA LEU A 627 3.03 27.09 -14.71
C LEU A 627 3.97 27.69 -15.75
N GLU A 628 5.07 28.27 -15.29
CA GLU A 628 6.18 28.79 -16.10
C GLU A 628 7.50 28.12 -15.70
N ALA A 629 8.35 27.82 -16.68
CA ALA A 629 9.59 27.05 -16.51
C ALA A 629 10.54 27.61 -15.43
N ASN A 630 10.61 28.95 -15.33
CA ASN A 630 11.53 29.68 -14.45
C ASN A 630 10.86 30.17 -13.16
N SER A 631 9.61 29.79 -12.88
CA SER A 631 8.91 30.22 -11.67
C SER A 631 9.59 29.67 -10.40
N SER A 632 9.77 30.51 -9.40
CA SER A 632 10.44 30.15 -8.14
C SER A 632 9.68 29.06 -7.38
N ALA A 633 8.35 29.11 -7.38
CA ALA A 633 7.49 28.09 -6.78
C ALA A 633 7.66 26.70 -7.42
N LEU A 634 7.75 26.61 -8.76
CA LEU A 634 7.95 25.34 -9.44
C LEU A 634 9.35 24.77 -9.17
N ASN A 635 10.38 25.61 -9.16
CA ASN A 635 11.73 25.18 -8.80
C ASN A 635 11.82 24.72 -7.33
N ALA A 636 11.12 25.39 -6.42
CA ALA A 636 10.98 24.99 -5.02
C ALA A 636 10.22 23.66 -4.84
N PHE A 637 9.26 23.34 -5.71
CA PHE A 637 8.57 22.04 -5.74
C PHE A 637 9.46 20.92 -6.30
N LEU A 638 10.22 21.19 -7.37
CA LEU A 638 11.06 20.18 -8.05
C LEU A 638 12.34 19.83 -7.28
N ALA A 639 12.84 20.72 -6.42
CA ALA A 639 14.07 20.49 -5.65
C ALA A 639 13.93 19.35 -4.62
N PRO A 640 12.92 19.32 -3.72
CA PRO A 640 12.65 18.18 -2.83
C PRO A 640 12.40 16.85 -3.55
N HIS A 641 11.99 16.88 -4.82
CA HIS A 641 11.77 15.69 -5.65
C HIS A 641 13.02 15.21 -6.42
N GLY A 642 14.12 15.97 -6.41
CA GLY A 642 15.34 15.59 -7.13
C GLY A 642 15.31 15.87 -8.64
N TRP A 643 14.35 16.67 -9.12
CA TRP A 643 14.05 16.85 -10.55
C TRP A 643 14.53 18.18 -11.16
N GLY A 644 15.02 19.12 -10.34
CA GLY A 644 15.44 20.46 -10.78
C GLY A 644 16.73 20.54 -11.62
N PRO A 645 16.97 21.69 -12.31
CA PRO A 645 18.04 21.82 -13.30
C PRO A 645 19.47 21.86 -12.72
N GLU A 646 19.68 22.43 -11.53
CA GLU A 646 21.00 22.46 -10.88
C GLU A 646 21.48 21.04 -10.49
N LEU A 647 20.51 20.16 -10.22
CA LEU A 647 20.68 18.78 -9.81
C LEU A 647 21.21 17.87 -10.92
N ALA A 648 21.12 18.30 -12.19
CA ALA A 648 21.77 17.64 -13.32
C ALA A 648 23.31 17.81 -13.30
N ARG A 649 23.87 18.65 -12.41
CA ARG A 649 25.31 18.94 -12.32
C ARG A 649 25.96 18.61 -10.97
N CYS A 650 25.18 18.37 -9.91
CA CYS A 650 25.71 18.06 -8.58
C CYS A 650 25.80 16.54 -8.34
N PRO A 651 27.02 15.96 -8.23
CA PRO A 651 27.16 14.54 -7.92
C PRO A 651 26.92 14.23 -6.44
N ARG A 652 25.93 13.35 -6.20
CA ARG A 652 25.76 12.47 -5.03
C ARG A 652 25.22 13.09 -3.73
N GLN A 653 24.32 12.29 -3.13
CA GLN A 653 23.69 12.37 -1.81
C GLN A 653 22.83 13.62 -1.49
N LEU A 654 21.56 13.32 -1.25
CA LEU A 654 20.51 14.17 -0.71
C LEU A 654 20.36 13.80 0.78
N PHE A 655 20.41 14.76 1.69
CA PHE A 655 20.31 14.51 3.13
C PHE A 655 19.01 15.10 3.70
N ILE A 656 18.42 14.41 4.66
CA ILE A 656 17.23 14.81 5.42
C ILE A 656 17.64 14.94 6.89
N CYS A 657 17.15 15.96 7.58
CA CYS A 657 17.52 16.22 8.98
C CYS A 657 16.82 15.23 9.92
N GLU A 658 17.57 14.39 10.64
CA GLU A 658 16.99 13.38 11.54
C GLU A 658 16.20 13.97 12.71
N CYS A 659 16.40 15.24 13.03
CA CYS A 659 15.64 15.95 14.05
C CYS A 659 14.36 16.60 13.52
N CYS A 660 14.44 17.43 12.47
CA CYS A 660 13.26 18.18 12.02
C CYS A 660 12.52 17.51 10.86
N GLN A 661 13.20 16.71 10.04
CA GLN A 661 12.69 16.09 8.80
C GLN A 661 12.05 17.08 7.80
N LEU A 662 12.23 18.40 8.02
CA LEU A 662 11.72 19.49 7.17
C LEU A 662 12.71 19.75 6.03
N GLY A 663 12.36 19.25 4.84
CA GLY A 663 13.13 19.43 3.63
C GLY A 663 14.34 18.50 3.48
N ALA A 664 14.77 18.36 2.24
CA ALA A 664 15.92 17.54 1.85
C ALA A 664 16.88 18.39 1.01
N SER A 665 18.15 18.50 1.41
CA SER A 665 19.14 19.33 0.72
C SER A 665 20.43 18.57 0.42
N HIS A 666 21.18 19.05 -0.57
CA HIS A 666 22.48 18.47 -0.93
C HIS A 666 23.55 19.07 -0.04
N LEU A 667 24.40 18.23 0.55
CA LEU A 667 25.48 18.65 1.45
C LEU A 667 26.32 19.78 0.83
N GLY A 668 26.83 19.59 -0.39
CA GLY A 668 27.61 20.59 -1.12
C GLY A 668 26.83 21.81 -1.64
N CYS A 669 25.53 21.93 -1.39
CA CYS A 669 24.75 23.16 -1.57
C CYS A 669 24.57 23.87 -0.22
N GLU A 670 24.23 23.12 0.83
CA GLU A 670 24.11 23.62 2.20
C GLU A 670 25.44 24.19 2.73
N GLU A 671 26.56 23.52 2.47
CA GLU A 671 27.91 24.02 2.81
C GLU A 671 28.24 25.36 2.13
N ARG A 672 27.72 25.58 0.91
CA ARG A 672 27.87 26.85 0.18
C ARG A 672 26.95 27.94 0.75
N ALA A 673 25.72 27.61 1.11
CA ALA A 673 24.78 28.52 1.74
C ALA A 673 25.24 28.96 3.14
N MET A 674 25.80 28.04 3.94
CA MET A 674 26.32 28.32 5.28
C MET A 674 27.77 28.83 5.30
N GLY A 675 28.48 28.87 4.17
CA GLY A 675 29.87 29.31 4.07
C GLY A 675 30.87 28.46 4.87
N ARG A 676 30.52 27.22 5.22
CA ARG A 676 31.33 26.32 6.07
C ARG A 676 31.09 24.87 5.69
N LYS A 677 32.10 24.02 5.86
CA LYS A 677 31.90 22.57 5.72
C LYS A 677 31.03 22.01 6.85
N LEU A 678 30.27 20.97 6.54
CA LEU A 678 29.38 20.26 7.46
C LEU A 678 29.96 18.88 7.77
N SER A 679 30.39 18.70 9.02
CA SER A 679 30.90 17.43 9.52
C SER A 679 29.77 16.43 9.75
N VAL A 680 29.68 15.40 8.90
CA VAL A 680 28.98 14.16 9.27
C VAL A 680 29.73 13.53 10.43
N THR A 681 29.05 13.25 11.55
CA THR A 681 29.66 12.59 12.71
C THR A 681 29.81 11.09 12.42
N THR A 682 31.01 10.56 12.66
CA THR A 682 31.45 9.24 12.17
C THR A 682 30.72 8.05 12.80
N ASP A 683 30.09 8.25 13.95
CA ASP A 683 29.73 7.16 14.84
C ASP A 683 28.25 6.77 14.76
N ALA A 684 27.44 7.52 13.98
CA ALA A 684 25.99 7.32 13.89
C ALA A 684 25.34 7.64 12.52
N TYR A 685 26.09 8.11 11.50
CA TYR A 685 25.61 8.51 10.17
C TYR A 685 24.52 9.62 10.10
N ALA A 686 23.96 10.07 11.23
CA ALA A 686 22.91 11.08 11.29
C ALA A 686 23.33 12.44 10.73
N TRP A 687 22.41 13.12 10.05
CA TRP A 687 22.61 14.49 9.54
C TRP A 687 21.60 15.46 10.16
N PHE A 688 22.07 16.68 10.45
CA PHE A 688 21.25 17.74 11.03
C PHE A 688 21.46 19.07 10.29
N CYS A 689 20.36 19.74 9.94
CA CYS A 689 20.39 21.03 9.26
C CYS A 689 20.86 22.20 10.17
N SER A 690 20.93 22.01 11.50
CA SER A 690 21.39 23.03 12.45
C SER A 690 21.93 22.40 13.75
N LYS A 691 22.72 23.16 14.51
CA LYS A 691 23.20 22.73 15.84
C LYS A 691 22.05 22.63 16.85
N GLU A 692 21.01 23.41 16.65
CA GLU A 692 19.78 23.43 17.43
C GLU A 692 19.00 22.13 17.25
N CYS A 693 18.96 21.61 16.01
CA CYS A 693 18.38 20.31 15.67
C CYS A 693 19.17 19.15 16.27
N ASP A 694 20.50 19.15 16.11
CA ASP A 694 21.40 18.20 16.78
C ASP A 694 21.19 18.19 18.31
N THR A 695 21.16 19.37 18.94
CA THR A 695 20.88 19.52 20.38
C THR A 695 19.52 18.92 20.78
N VAL A 696 18.45 19.20 20.04
CA VAL A 696 17.10 18.68 20.35
C VAL A 696 17.05 17.16 20.17
N TYR A 697 17.71 16.61 19.15
CA TYR A 697 17.80 15.17 18.93
C TYR A 697 18.56 14.46 20.05
N GLN A 698 19.75 14.95 20.41
CA GLN A 698 20.54 14.40 21.51
C GLN A 698 19.80 14.50 22.86
N GLN A 699 19.11 15.61 23.13
CA GLN A 699 18.30 15.77 24.35
C GLN A 699 17.08 14.84 24.38
N MET A 700 16.41 14.62 23.25
CA MET A 700 15.33 13.62 23.15
C MET A 700 15.85 12.21 23.42
N ALA A 701 16.96 11.82 22.78
CA ALA A 701 17.58 10.51 22.97
C ALA A 701 18.06 10.28 24.41
N ALA A 702 18.61 11.32 25.06
CA ALA A 702 19.03 11.26 26.46
C ALA A 702 17.85 11.07 27.44
N LEU A 703 16.64 11.54 27.09
CA LEU A 703 15.44 11.38 27.91
C LEU A 703 14.75 10.00 27.75
N GLU A 704 15.15 9.18 26.78
CA GLU A 704 14.55 7.86 26.55
C GLU A 704 14.92 6.86 27.66
N GLY A 705 13.91 6.15 28.16
CA GLY A 705 14.06 5.26 29.32
C GLY A 705 14.16 6.00 30.67
N GLN A 706 14.36 7.32 30.68
CA GLN A 706 14.35 8.09 31.91
C GLN A 706 12.92 8.29 32.43
N ARG A 707 12.77 8.25 33.77
CA ARG A 707 11.51 8.49 34.47
C ARG A 707 11.65 9.72 35.38
N THR A 708 11.01 10.81 34.99
CA THR A 708 10.97 12.06 35.78
C THR A 708 9.81 12.02 36.76
N ALA A 709 10.08 12.22 38.05
CA ALA A 709 9.02 12.37 39.05
C ALA A 709 8.30 13.72 38.88
N LEU A 710 6.97 13.71 39.01
CA LEU A 710 6.11 14.90 39.00
C LEU A 710 5.62 15.26 40.41
N ASN A 711 5.47 14.25 41.26
CA ASN A 711 5.34 14.29 42.71
C ASN A 711 5.48 12.84 43.24
N GLU A 712 5.29 12.64 44.56
CA GLU A 712 5.39 11.34 45.25
C GLU A 712 4.63 10.18 44.58
N ASN A 713 3.54 10.46 43.86
CA ASN A 713 2.64 9.45 43.32
C ASN A 713 2.63 9.36 41.79
N TYR A 714 3.17 10.35 41.07
CA TYR A 714 3.10 10.45 39.61
C TYR A 714 4.47 10.68 38.98
N SER A 715 4.72 10.03 37.84
CA SER A 715 5.91 10.23 37.03
C SER A 715 5.60 10.23 35.53
N ILE A 716 6.43 10.89 34.75
CA ILE A 716 6.42 10.86 33.28
C ILE A 716 7.67 10.14 32.77
N GLU A 717 7.53 9.38 31.69
CA GLU A 717 8.56 8.50 31.13
C GLU A 717 8.44 8.54 29.60
N ILE A 718 9.52 8.86 28.88
CA ILE A 718 9.62 8.53 27.46
C ILE A 718 10.05 7.08 27.39
N ALA A 719 9.21 6.21 26.84
CA ALA A 719 9.47 4.78 26.83
C ALA A 719 10.69 4.46 25.96
N ALA A 720 11.66 3.73 26.52
CA ALA A 720 12.82 3.26 25.78
C ALA A 720 12.39 2.31 24.65
N ARG A 721 13.04 2.41 23.49
CA ARG A 721 12.86 1.46 22.38
C ARG A 721 13.47 0.10 22.74
N HIS A 722 12.75 -0.98 22.43
CA HIS A 722 13.22 -2.35 22.59
C HIS A 722 13.64 -2.94 21.24
N HIS A 723 14.68 -3.79 21.25
CA HIS A 723 15.15 -4.50 20.07
C HIS A 723 14.26 -5.72 19.75
N LYS A 724 14.22 -6.16 18.48
CA LYS A 724 13.25 -7.11 17.85
C LYS A 724 12.90 -8.41 18.60
N LEU A 725 13.68 -8.82 19.60
CA LEU A 725 13.59 -10.11 20.29
C LEU A 725 12.62 -10.15 21.49
N CYS A 726 12.06 -9.01 21.92
CA CYS A 726 11.35 -8.90 23.22
C CYS A 726 9.95 -8.24 23.16
N LYS A 727 9.12 -8.48 22.12
CA LYS A 727 7.70 -8.06 22.16
C LYS A 727 6.94 -8.86 23.24
N GLY A 728 6.17 -8.18 24.10
CA GLY A 728 5.23 -8.82 25.04
C GLY A 728 5.34 -8.43 26.53
N SER A 729 6.18 -7.47 26.91
CA SER A 729 6.28 -7.02 28.32
C SER A 729 6.77 -5.56 28.51
N GLY A 730 6.85 -4.75 27.45
CA GLY A 730 7.40 -3.40 27.51
C GLY A 730 6.43 -2.31 27.98
N THR A 731 6.98 -1.13 28.34
CA THR A 731 6.18 0.11 28.49
C THR A 731 5.44 0.44 27.18
N VAL A 732 6.11 0.25 26.03
CA VAL A 732 5.56 0.48 24.70
C VAL A 732 4.35 -0.42 24.44
N ASP A 733 4.47 -1.73 24.68
CA ASP A 733 3.34 -2.69 24.54
C ASP A 733 2.14 -2.28 25.41
N THR A 734 2.41 -1.84 26.64
CA THR A 734 1.38 -1.37 27.59
C THR A 734 0.67 -0.10 27.10
N ALA A 735 1.40 0.80 26.45
CA ALA A 735 0.85 2.02 25.86
C ALA A 735 0.05 1.74 24.59
N PHE A 736 0.58 0.90 23.69
CA PHE A 736 -0.06 0.48 22.45
C PHE A 736 -1.44 -0.14 22.73
N CYS A 737 -1.53 -1.15 23.60
CA CYS A 737 -2.81 -1.79 23.95
C CYS A 737 -3.84 -0.80 24.55
N MET A 738 -3.38 0.26 25.22
CA MET A 738 -4.26 1.30 25.76
C MET A 738 -4.70 2.33 24.70
N LEU A 739 -3.87 2.58 23.69
CA LEU A 739 -4.21 3.44 22.54
C LEU A 739 -5.14 2.69 21.56
N GLN A 740 -4.86 1.42 21.27
CA GLN A 740 -5.71 0.56 20.41
C GLN A 740 -7.10 0.35 21.04
N GLY A 741 -7.18 0.26 22.37
CA GLY A 741 -8.45 0.31 23.14
C GLY A 741 -9.14 1.68 23.20
N ALA A 742 -8.67 2.68 22.45
CA ALA A 742 -9.23 4.02 22.34
C ALA A 742 -9.38 4.52 20.89
N PHE A 743 -8.63 3.97 19.93
CA PHE A 743 -8.68 4.27 18.50
C PHE A 743 -8.54 2.95 17.69
N ASP A 744 -9.52 2.61 16.85
CA ASP A 744 -9.41 1.55 15.82
C ASP A 744 -9.18 2.22 14.47
N ILE A 745 -7.92 2.28 14.03
CA ILE A 745 -7.50 3.02 12.83
C ILE A 745 -6.58 2.13 12.00
N LYS A 746 -7.11 1.67 10.87
CA LYS A 746 -6.40 0.84 9.89
C LYS A 746 -6.20 1.66 8.63
N MET A 747 -5.02 1.57 8.05
CA MET A 747 -4.70 2.21 6.78
C MET A 747 -5.37 1.45 5.62
N ASP A 748 -5.51 2.06 4.45
CA ASP A 748 -6.10 1.42 3.26
C ASP A 748 -5.30 0.18 2.79
N SER A 749 -4.00 0.11 3.12
CA SER A 749 -3.14 -1.08 2.95
C SER A 749 -3.55 -2.28 3.82
N GLY A 750 -4.30 -2.02 4.90
CA GLY A 750 -4.71 -3.00 5.91
C GLY A 750 -3.79 -3.10 7.14
N GLU A 751 -2.73 -2.28 7.21
CA GLU A 751 -1.86 -2.22 8.40
C GLU A 751 -2.46 -1.34 9.52
N ASP A 752 -2.09 -1.63 10.77
CA ASP A 752 -2.52 -0.89 11.96
C ASP A 752 -1.59 0.32 12.17
N LEU A 753 -2.14 1.53 12.05
CA LEU A 753 -1.37 2.77 12.19
C LEU A 753 -0.78 2.94 13.60
N LEU A 754 -1.40 2.36 14.63
CA LEU A 754 -0.86 2.44 15.99
C LEU A 754 0.35 1.51 16.20
N ASP A 755 0.45 0.35 15.54
CA ASP A 755 1.66 -0.51 15.65
C ASP A 755 2.84 0.21 14.98
N LEU A 756 2.63 0.80 13.80
CA LEU A 756 3.64 1.61 13.10
C LEU A 756 4.12 2.83 13.91
N VAL A 757 3.20 3.54 14.58
CA VAL A 757 3.53 4.77 15.33
C VAL A 757 4.04 4.46 16.75
N CYS A 758 3.57 3.41 17.41
CA CYS A 758 3.98 3.07 18.79
C CYS A 758 5.26 2.22 18.83
N HIS A 759 5.37 1.23 17.94
CA HIS A 759 6.51 0.31 17.87
C HIS A 759 7.54 0.71 16.81
N SER A 760 7.44 1.93 16.26
CA SER A 760 8.27 2.53 15.20
C SER A 760 9.73 2.06 15.23
N GLU A 761 10.03 1.04 14.42
CA GLU A 761 11.38 0.58 14.18
C GLU A 761 12.14 1.56 13.28
N GLU A 762 13.46 1.44 13.22
CA GLU A 762 14.14 1.70 11.96
C GLU A 762 13.66 0.63 10.97
N THR A 763 12.84 1.02 9.99
CA THR A 763 12.28 0.11 9.00
C THR A 763 13.34 -0.36 8.01
N GLU A 764 14.16 -1.32 8.43
CA GLU A 764 14.88 -2.19 7.49
C GLU A 764 13.92 -3.04 6.63
N ASP A 765 12.68 -3.23 7.08
CA ASP A 765 11.81 -4.30 6.58
C ASP A 765 10.46 -3.90 5.95
N ASN A 766 9.92 -2.69 6.18
CA ASN A 766 8.53 -2.32 5.82
C ASN A 766 8.48 -0.99 5.01
N ASP A 767 9.10 -0.99 3.84
CA ASP A 767 9.43 0.21 3.04
C ASP A 767 8.67 0.29 1.69
N ASP A 768 7.91 -0.76 1.37
CA ASP A 768 7.41 -1.08 0.01
C ASP A 768 5.89 -1.33 -0.02
N GLN A 769 5.14 -0.50 0.71
CA GLN A 769 3.69 -0.32 0.54
C GLN A 769 3.43 1.17 0.28
N ASP A 770 2.50 1.45 -0.65
CA ASP A 770 1.92 2.74 -1.08
C ASP A 770 2.78 4.02 -1.02
N GLU A 771 2.81 4.80 -2.11
CA GLU A 771 3.34 6.18 -2.12
C GLU A 771 2.66 7.07 -1.05
N ALA A 772 1.41 6.75 -0.68
CA ALA A 772 0.69 7.39 0.43
C ALA A 772 1.27 7.11 1.82
N ALA A 773 1.86 5.93 2.05
CA ALA A 773 2.55 5.60 3.31
C ALA A 773 4.01 6.13 3.31
N GLN A 774 4.66 6.14 2.14
CA GLN A 774 6.04 6.63 1.98
C GLN A 774 6.23 8.14 2.22
N LEU A 775 5.14 8.90 2.35
CA LEU A 775 5.15 10.30 2.78
C LEU A 775 5.51 10.48 4.27
N TYR A 776 5.33 9.46 5.12
CA TYR A 776 5.46 9.60 6.57
C TYR A 776 6.53 8.67 7.16
N ASN A 777 7.73 9.22 7.41
CA ASN A 777 8.73 8.51 8.20
C ASN A 777 8.31 8.42 9.68
N TYR A 778 7.85 7.23 10.09
CA TYR A 778 7.45 6.97 11.48
C TYR A 778 8.63 6.80 12.45
N SER A 779 9.88 6.66 11.98
CA SER A 779 11.04 6.33 12.82
C SER A 779 11.41 7.39 13.87
N THR A 780 10.80 8.57 13.85
CA THR A 780 10.99 9.64 14.85
C THR A 780 9.89 9.71 15.92
N PHE A 781 8.83 8.89 15.85
CA PHE A 781 7.81 8.84 16.92
C PHE A 781 8.36 8.24 18.22
N ARG A 782 7.95 8.80 19.35
CA ARG A 782 8.27 8.31 20.70
C ARG A 782 6.98 8.13 21.50
N VAL A 783 6.93 7.09 22.33
CA VAL A 783 5.80 6.83 23.22
C VAL A 783 6.07 7.49 24.57
N VAL A 784 5.18 8.37 25.03
CA VAL A 784 5.31 9.08 26.30
C VAL A 784 4.17 8.66 27.23
N VAL A 785 4.51 8.23 28.45
CA VAL A 785 3.54 7.72 29.43
C VAL A 785 3.54 8.52 30.74
N LEU A 786 2.35 8.73 31.28
CA LEU A 786 2.13 9.11 32.68
C LEU A 786 1.87 7.84 33.49
N ARG A 787 2.61 7.67 34.59
CA ARG A 787 2.42 6.60 35.57
C ARG A 787 1.87 7.14 36.90
N LYS A 788 1.09 6.31 37.57
CA LYS A 788 0.60 6.47 38.95
C LYS A 788 1.11 5.27 39.74
N GLY A 789 2.15 5.47 40.56
CA GLY A 789 2.97 4.37 41.07
C GLY A 789 3.50 3.47 39.94
N PRO A 790 3.35 2.13 40.00
CA PRO A 790 3.79 1.23 38.94
C PRO A 790 2.92 1.29 37.67
N SER A 791 1.66 1.71 37.77
CA SER A 791 0.67 1.60 36.68
C SER A 791 0.78 2.75 35.66
N VAL A 792 0.80 2.42 34.37
CA VAL A 792 0.54 3.40 33.29
C VAL A 792 -0.95 3.82 33.36
N VAL A 793 -1.20 5.13 33.39
CA VAL A 793 -2.56 5.71 33.50
C VAL A 793 -2.94 6.59 32.31
N THR A 794 -1.96 7.15 31.59
CA THR A 794 -2.18 7.88 30.33
C THR A 794 -0.95 7.67 29.44
N ALA A 795 -1.16 7.54 28.13
CA ALA A 795 -0.09 7.41 27.15
C ALA A 795 -0.42 8.25 25.92
N ALA A 796 0.61 8.67 25.21
CA ALA A 796 0.50 9.35 23.93
C ALA A 796 1.67 8.99 23.01
N THR A 797 1.47 9.23 21.72
CA THR A 797 2.52 9.23 20.70
C THR A 797 2.96 10.68 20.46
N LEU A 798 4.26 10.92 20.37
CA LEU A 798 4.87 12.25 20.24
C LEU A 798 5.91 12.24 19.11
N ARG A 799 5.91 13.26 18.27
CA ARG A 799 6.98 13.54 17.29
C ARG A 799 7.40 15.00 17.41
N VAL A 800 8.69 15.29 17.20
CA VAL A 800 9.26 16.63 17.42
C VAL A 800 10.00 17.05 16.16
N PHE A 801 9.64 18.21 15.59
CA PHE A 801 10.16 18.71 14.31
C PHE A 801 11.15 19.84 14.58
N GLY A 802 12.28 19.50 15.21
CA GLY A 802 13.23 20.49 15.73
C GLY A 802 12.59 21.42 16.78
N ARG A 803 12.81 22.73 16.65
CA ARG A 803 12.17 23.73 17.54
C ARG A 803 10.82 24.23 17.05
N ALA A 804 10.49 24.09 15.77
CA ALA A 804 9.31 24.74 15.19
C ALA A 804 8.01 24.25 15.83
N PHE A 805 7.81 22.92 15.87
CA PHE A 805 6.65 22.32 16.54
C PHE A 805 6.91 20.88 16.97
N ALA A 806 6.04 20.38 17.86
CA ALA A 806 5.86 18.96 18.15
C ALA A 806 4.42 18.55 17.84
N GLU A 807 4.22 17.30 17.47
CA GLU A 807 2.94 16.69 17.09
C GLU A 807 2.52 15.64 18.13
N LEU A 808 1.24 15.65 18.50
CA LEU A 808 0.63 14.72 19.47
C LEU A 808 -0.64 14.09 18.87
N PRO A 809 -0.54 13.14 17.91
CA PRO A 809 -1.70 12.66 17.18
C PRO A 809 -2.62 11.75 18.00
N PHE A 810 -2.06 10.89 18.86
CA PHE A 810 -2.84 9.97 19.70
C PHE A 810 -2.53 10.15 21.18
N VAL A 811 -3.57 10.27 22.01
CA VAL A 811 -3.46 10.32 23.48
C VAL A 811 -4.67 9.68 24.14
N ALA A 812 -4.45 8.77 25.09
CA ALA A 812 -5.52 8.05 25.80
C ALA A 812 -5.24 7.91 27.31
N THR A 813 -6.30 8.04 28.11
CA THR A 813 -6.30 7.75 29.56
C THR A 813 -7.05 6.44 29.82
N LYS A 814 -6.44 5.54 30.61
CA LYS A 814 -6.99 4.23 31.00
C LYS A 814 -8.36 4.39 31.66
N VAL A 815 -9.33 3.54 31.30
CA VAL A 815 -10.76 3.72 31.64
C VAL A 815 -11.00 4.03 33.13
N GLY A 816 -10.49 3.20 34.03
CA GLY A 816 -10.63 3.38 35.49
C GLY A 816 -9.86 4.55 36.11
N TYR A 817 -9.11 5.33 35.31
CA TYR A 817 -8.38 6.54 35.72
C TYR A 817 -8.84 7.79 34.96
N ARG A 818 -9.94 7.70 34.20
CA ARG A 818 -10.61 8.84 33.56
C ARG A 818 -11.28 9.71 34.64
N ARG A 819 -11.59 10.97 34.31
CA ARG A 819 -12.17 12.00 35.19
C ARG A 819 -11.32 12.44 36.41
N GLU A 820 -10.33 11.67 36.87
CA GLU A 820 -9.33 12.07 37.90
C GLU A 820 -8.41 13.26 37.51
N GLY A 821 -8.56 13.84 36.32
CA GLY A 821 -7.69 14.91 35.83
C GLY A 821 -6.32 14.47 35.29
N ASN A 822 -6.06 13.16 35.16
CA ASN A 822 -4.78 12.61 34.71
C ASN A 822 -4.30 13.15 33.35
N LEU A 823 -5.20 13.35 32.38
CA LEU A 823 -4.86 14.01 31.10
C LEU A 823 -4.30 15.44 31.30
N ARG A 824 -4.75 16.19 32.31
CA ARG A 824 -4.19 17.52 32.63
C ARG A 824 -2.80 17.42 33.25
N ARG A 825 -2.57 16.41 34.11
CA ARG A 825 -1.23 16.13 34.67
C ARG A 825 -0.25 15.79 33.55
N PHE A 826 -0.64 14.87 32.65
CA PHE A 826 0.13 14.50 31.47
C PHE A 826 0.44 15.71 30.57
N MET A 827 -0.58 16.45 30.13
CA MET A 827 -0.39 17.60 29.24
C MET A 827 0.50 18.68 29.88
N ASN A 828 0.40 18.93 31.18
CA ASN A 828 1.25 19.90 31.87
C ASN A 828 2.72 19.44 31.91
N ALA A 829 2.98 18.17 32.22
CA ALA A 829 4.33 17.60 32.21
C ALA A 829 4.94 17.58 30.80
N LEU A 830 4.17 17.19 29.79
CA LEU A 830 4.57 17.22 28.38
C LEU A 830 4.92 18.65 27.91
N GLN A 831 4.13 19.66 28.29
CA GLN A 831 4.45 21.06 27.98
C GLN A 831 5.75 21.53 28.65
N ALA A 832 6.07 21.07 29.87
CA ALA A 832 7.34 21.38 30.52
C ALA A 832 8.53 20.72 29.78
N LEU A 833 8.39 19.45 29.40
CA LEU A 833 9.41 18.70 28.64
C LEU A 833 9.70 19.38 27.28
N LEU A 834 8.66 19.71 26.52
CA LEU A 834 8.81 20.40 25.22
C LEU A 834 9.41 21.81 25.35
N ARG A 835 9.19 22.50 26.48
CA ARG A 835 9.84 23.79 26.77
C ARG A 835 11.33 23.66 27.07
N LEU A 836 11.77 22.59 27.73
CA LEU A 836 13.20 22.32 27.96
C LEU A 836 13.94 22.12 26.63
N LEU A 837 13.32 21.40 25.70
CA LEU A 837 13.77 21.22 24.31
C LEU A 837 13.65 22.49 23.45
N LYS A 838 13.09 23.59 23.99
CA LYS A 838 12.85 24.87 23.31
C LYS A 838 11.95 24.75 22.07
N VAL A 839 10.96 23.85 22.12
CA VAL A 839 9.93 23.75 21.08
C VAL A 839 8.93 24.90 21.24
N GLU A 840 8.61 25.57 20.14
CA GLU A 840 7.79 26.78 20.10
C GLU A 840 6.29 26.46 20.15
N HIS A 841 5.85 25.41 19.44
CA HIS A 841 4.45 25.02 19.30
C HIS A 841 4.17 23.53 19.57
N LEU A 842 2.98 23.23 20.07
CA LEU A 842 2.41 21.88 20.14
C LEU A 842 1.18 21.81 19.23
N VAL A 843 1.14 20.84 18.33
CA VAL A 843 0.08 20.63 17.33
C VAL A 843 -0.61 19.28 17.57
N LEU A 844 -1.93 19.21 17.37
CA LEU A 844 -2.70 17.97 17.38
C LEU A 844 -3.90 18.01 16.40
N PRO A 845 -4.29 16.88 15.81
CA PRO A 845 -5.57 16.74 15.12
C PRO A 845 -6.74 16.69 16.13
N SER A 846 -7.90 17.22 15.75
CA SER A 846 -9.05 17.29 16.66
C SER A 846 -10.38 17.11 15.93
N LEU A 847 -11.15 16.11 16.35
CA LEU A 847 -12.53 15.91 15.90
C LEU A 847 -13.43 17.08 16.35
N PRO A 848 -14.47 17.47 15.58
CA PRO A 848 -15.28 18.66 15.87
C PRO A 848 -15.97 18.62 17.24
N GLN A 849 -16.33 17.42 17.69
CA GLN A 849 -16.94 17.16 19.00
C GLN A 849 -15.98 17.40 20.18
N LEU A 850 -14.68 17.19 19.98
CA LEU A 850 -13.64 17.35 21.01
C LEU A 850 -12.95 18.72 20.95
N ARG A 851 -13.04 19.43 19.81
CA ARG A 851 -12.49 20.78 19.61
C ARG A 851 -12.79 21.75 20.78
N PRO A 852 -14.02 21.84 21.35
CA PRO A 852 -14.29 22.73 22.48
C PRO A 852 -13.49 22.37 23.74
N MET A 853 -13.22 21.08 24.00
CA MET A 853 -12.41 20.62 25.12
C MET A 853 -10.97 21.13 24.99
N TRP A 854 -10.35 20.93 23.83
CA TRP A 854 -8.97 21.35 23.57
C TRP A 854 -8.81 22.87 23.63
N MET A 855 -9.74 23.62 23.03
CA MET A 855 -9.74 25.08 23.08
C MET A 855 -9.97 25.60 24.51
N GLN A 856 -11.13 25.31 25.12
CA GLN A 856 -11.54 25.93 26.38
C GLN A 856 -10.81 25.39 27.62
N ARG A 857 -10.41 24.11 27.62
CA ARG A 857 -9.80 23.46 28.79
C ARG A 857 -8.28 23.32 28.69
N PHE A 858 -7.70 23.33 27.50
CA PHE A 858 -6.25 23.19 27.31
C PHE A 858 -5.57 24.39 26.64
N GLY A 859 -6.33 25.36 26.12
CA GLY A 859 -5.79 26.61 25.56
C GLY A 859 -5.17 26.43 24.17
N PHE A 860 -5.74 25.54 23.36
CA PHE A 860 -5.40 25.40 21.94
C PHE A 860 -6.19 26.38 21.07
N THR A 861 -5.65 26.73 19.91
CA THR A 861 -6.28 27.55 18.87
C THR A 861 -6.20 26.84 17.52
N PRO A 862 -7.17 27.00 16.61
CA PRO A 862 -7.03 26.52 15.23
C PRO A 862 -5.79 27.11 14.54
N LEU A 863 -5.23 26.36 13.58
CA LEU A 863 -4.26 26.91 12.63
C LEU A 863 -4.99 27.80 11.61
N THR A 864 -4.30 28.79 11.06
CA THR A 864 -4.75 29.45 9.83
C THR A 864 -4.50 28.55 8.61
N ILE A 865 -5.17 28.79 7.48
CA ILE A 865 -5.04 27.95 6.27
C ILE A 865 -3.58 27.85 5.79
N ALA A 866 -2.82 28.95 5.85
CA ALA A 866 -1.41 28.96 5.46
C ALA A 866 -0.49 28.18 6.43
N GLU A 867 -0.79 28.21 7.74
CA GLU A 867 -0.06 27.43 8.74
C GLU A 867 -0.43 25.94 8.68
N ALA A 868 -1.69 25.62 8.37
CA ALA A 868 -2.14 24.24 8.16
C ALA A 868 -1.39 23.63 6.98
N ALA A 869 -1.41 24.28 5.81
CA ALA A 869 -0.74 23.79 4.61
C ALA A 869 0.78 23.56 4.78
N ALA A 870 1.45 24.32 5.66
CA ALA A 870 2.87 24.15 5.96
C ALA A 870 3.17 22.94 6.88
N VAL A 871 2.19 22.49 7.67
CA VAL A 871 2.34 21.43 8.69
C VAL A 871 1.68 20.12 8.26
N GLU A 872 0.59 20.19 7.49
CA GLU A 872 -0.25 19.08 7.03
C GLU A 872 0.50 18.04 6.21
N GLN A 873 1.55 18.42 5.47
CA GLN A 873 2.45 17.49 4.77
C GLN A 873 3.37 16.67 5.68
N HIS A 874 3.39 16.96 6.99
CA HIS A 874 4.36 16.42 7.94
C HIS A 874 3.71 15.69 9.14
N VAL A 875 2.42 15.92 9.42
CA VAL A 875 1.68 15.41 10.60
C VAL A 875 0.55 14.45 10.22
N ILE A 876 0.14 13.58 11.15
CA ILE A 876 -0.96 12.63 10.92
C ILE A 876 -2.31 13.36 10.98
N THR A 877 -2.95 13.55 9.82
CA THR A 877 -4.34 14.00 9.70
C THR A 877 -5.30 12.83 9.48
N LEU A 878 -6.21 12.60 10.43
CA LEU A 878 -7.28 11.61 10.29
C LEU A 878 -8.46 12.23 9.51
N ASP A 879 -8.50 11.98 8.20
CA ASP A 879 -9.52 12.48 7.26
C ASP A 879 -9.68 14.01 7.24
N SER A 880 -9.12 14.62 6.18
CA SER A 880 -9.16 16.06 5.90
C SER A 880 -10.58 16.68 5.86
N THR A 881 -11.64 15.87 5.68
CA THR A 881 -13.02 16.36 5.65
C THR A 881 -13.63 16.52 7.05
N SER A 882 -13.05 15.89 8.09
CA SER A 882 -13.66 15.82 9.42
C SER A 882 -12.77 16.32 10.57
N ALA A 883 -11.45 16.07 10.56
CA ALA A 883 -10.54 16.55 11.61
C ALA A 883 -10.00 17.96 11.34
N SER A 884 -9.82 18.76 12.40
CA SER A 884 -9.15 20.07 12.33
C SER A 884 -7.87 20.08 13.16
N LEU A 885 -6.75 20.51 12.57
CA LEU A 885 -5.51 20.76 13.30
C LEU A 885 -5.66 21.95 14.27
N LEU A 886 -5.14 21.77 15.49
CA LEU A 886 -5.07 22.79 16.52
C LEU A 886 -3.63 22.96 17.00
N LYS A 887 -3.19 24.21 17.20
CA LYS A 887 -1.87 24.59 17.73
C LYS A 887 -1.98 25.18 19.13
N LYS A 888 -0.89 25.12 19.89
CA LYS A 888 -0.70 25.85 21.15
C LYS A 888 0.73 26.39 21.25
N PRO A 889 0.94 27.70 21.54
CA PRO A 889 2.27 28.24 21.82
C PRO A 889 2.78 27.79 23.20
N LEU A 890 4.05 27.41 23.27
CA LEU A 890 4.68 26.88 24.49
C LEU A 890 5.54 27.94 25.20
N LEU A 891 6.36 28.69 24.47
CA LEU A 891 7.40 29.58 25.03
C LEU A 891 6.88 30.96 25.49
N HIS A 892 5.64 31.33 25.16
CA HIS A 892 5.07 32.66 25.46
C HIS A 892 3.94 32.66 26.51
N VAL A 893 3.85 31.62 27.35
CA VAL A 893 2.77 31.50 28.37
C VAL A 893 3.37 31.29 29.77
N PRO A 894 3.11 32.17 30.75
CA PRO A 894 3.65 32.04 32.11
C PRO A 894 3.15 30.77 32.81
N MET A 895 3.97 30.27 33.74
CA MET A 895 3.70 29.03 34.48
C MET A 895 2.67 29.25 35.61
N PRO A 896 1.65 28.37 35.76
CA PRO A 896 1.18 28.01 37.09
C PRO A 896 2.29 27.19 37.79
N ALA A 897 2.52 27.42 39.07
CA ALA A 897 3.59 26.73 39.80
C ALA A 897 3.39 25.21 39.81
N ILE A 898 4.36 24.48 39.25
CA ILE A 898 4.48 23.03 39.31
C ILE A 898 5.92 22.74 39.72
N ASN A 899 6.10 22.14 40.90
CA ASN A 899 7.42 21.77 41.42
C ASN A 899 7.92 20.49 40.72
N LEU A 900 8.33 20.65 39.46
CA LEU A 900 9.37 19.80 38.90
C LEU A 900 10.69 20.19 39.57
N ALA A 901 11.45 19.22 40.08
CA ALA A 901 12.83 19.46 40.50
C ALA A 901 13.65 19.79 39.24
N MET A 902 14.02 21.07 39.07
CA MET A 902 14.68 21.55 37.85
C MET A 902 16.22 21.42 37.93
N GLU A 903 16.76 21.13 39.09
CA GLU A 903 18.17 20.84 39.33
C GLU A 903 18.63 19.56 38.59
N ASP A 904 17.86 18.47 38.67
CA ASP A 904 18.27 17.13 38.20
C ASP A 904 18.37 16.99 36.66
N LEU A 905 17.85 17.97 35.90
CA LEU A 905 17.89 17.99 34.43
C LEU A 905 19.07 18.80 33.86
N ARG A 906 20.00 19.26 34.70
CA ARG A 906 21.26 19.83 34.25
C ARG A 906 22.26 18.72 33.92
N LEU A 907 22.27 18.30 32.65
CA LEU A 907 23.42 17.59 32.07
C LEU A 907 24.70 18.37 32.38
N GLY A 908 25.59 17.77 33.18
CA GLY A 908 26.87 18.38 33.55
C GLY A 908 27.74 18.58 32.32
N SER A 909 28.48 19.68 32.28
CA SER A 909 29.51 19.94 31.26
C SER A 909 30.71 19.02 31.47
N GLY A 910 30.59 17.76 31.03
CA GLY A 910 31.58 16.71 31.21
C GLY A 910 32.84 16.89 30.34
N ALA A 911 33.64 17.91 30.65
CA ALA A 911 34.99 18.07 30.09
C ALA A 911 36.07 17.43 30.99
N ASP A 912 35.91 17.53 32.31
CA ASP A 912 36.99 17.27 33.28
C ASP A 912 36.83 15.96 34.08
N ALA A 913 35.82 15.14 33.77
CA ALA A 913 35.46 13.93 34.54
C ALA A 913 36.04 12.61 34.01
N ALA A 914 36.91 12.65 32.98
CA ALA A 914 37.51 11.47 32.35
C ALA A 914 38.91 11.09 32.90
N ALA A 915 39.30 11.64 34.05
CA ALA A 915 40.66 11.57 34.60
C ALA A 915 40.78 10.84 35.96
N ALA A 916 39.91 9.86 36.22
CA ALA A 916 40.02 8.97 37.38
C ALA A 916 39.43 7.58 37.11
N ALA A 917 39.95 6.56 37.81
CA ALA A 917 39.38 5.21 37.94
C ALA A 917 39.29 4.32 36.68
N VAL A 918 40.40 4.17 35.93
CA VAL A 918 40.76 2.85 35.37
C VAL A 918 42.18 2.50 35.82
N SER A 919 42.30 1.61 36.80
CA SER A 919 43.57 1.17 37.38
C SER A 919 43.54 -0.32 37.71
N THR A 920 44.09 -1.13 36.80
CA THR A 920 44.34 -2.57 36.96
C THR A 920 45.63 -2.94 36.19
N PRO A 921 46.31 -4.05 36.54
CA PRO A 921 47.78 -4.07 36.57
C PRO A 921 48.47 -4.40 35.24
N ALA A 922 49.75 -4.01 35.15
CA ALA A 922 50.63 -4.25 34.00
C ALA A 922 51.73 -5.28 34.29
N CYS A 923 52.11 -6.05 33.27
CA CYS A 923 53.44 -6.66 33.05
C CYS A 923 53.45 -7.45 31.73
N PRO A 924 54.61 -7.60 31.03
CA PRO A 924 55.55 -6.54 30.68
C PRO A 924 55.99 -6.66 29.19
N ALA A 925 57.00 -5.86 28.78
CA ALA A 925 57.72 -5.89 27.48
C ALA A 925 56.91 -5.43 26.23
N ASP A 926 57.48 -4.73 25.24
CA ASP A 926 58.88 -4.29 25.06
C ASP A 926 59.01 -2.81 24.63
N GLN A 927 60.20 -2.25 24.85
CA GLN A 927 60.65 -0.92 24.40
C GLN A 927 61.57 -1.05 23.17
N PRO A 928 61.68 -0.02 22.29
CA PRO A 928 62.72 0.99 22.53
C PRO A 928 62.45 2.43 22.00
N ALA A 929 63.03 3.41 22.71
CA ALA A 929 63.82 4.57 22.23
C ALA A 929 63.33 5.50 21.08
N ALA A 930 63.59 6.81 21.07
CA ALA A 930 64.12 7.74 22.11
C ALA A 930 64.05 9.22 21.62
N ALA A 931 64.45 10.14 22.51
CA ALA A 931 65.06 11.46 22.26
C ALA A 931 64.17 12.69 21.90
N SER A 932 64.33 13.72 22.74
CA SER A 932 64.02 15.15 22.54
C SER A 932 65.36 15.94 22.43
N PRO A 933 65.45 17.27 22.68
CA PRO A 933 64.83 18.44 22.02
C PRO A 933 65.85 19.54 21.59
N ALA A 934 65.41 20.52 20.77
CA ALA A 934 65.97 21.89 20.62
C ALA A 934 64.88 22.80 19.96
N THR A 935 64.55 24.07 20.27
CA THR A 935 65.16 25.31 20.83
C THR A 935 65.66 26.35 19.80
N THR A 936 65.50 27.65 20.13
CA THR A 936 65.71 28.89 19.32
C THR A 936 64.70 29.13 18.17
N SER A 937 64.09 30.30 17.88
CA SER A 937 64.37 31.77 18.03
C SER A 937 65.33 32.35 16.97
N THR A 938 65.14 33.56 16.41
CA THR A 938 64.24 34.70 16.74
C THR A 938 63.09 34.84 15.68
N ASP A 939 62.45 35.96 15.28
CA ASP A 939 62.55 37.42 15.54
C ASP A 939 61.19 38.18 15.39
N ALA A 940 61.19 39.53 15.38
CA ALA A 940 60.05 40.35 15.84
C ALA A 940 59.72 41.62 14.93
N PRO A 941 58.85 42.59 15.32
CA PRO A 941 57.97 43.35 14.38
C PRO A 941 58.28 44.88 14.33
N PRO A 942 57.38 45.82 13.91
CA PRO A 942 56.14 46.28 14.61
C PRO A 942 54.98 46.71 13.65
N ALA A 943 53.94 47.51 14.02
CA ALA A 943 52.86 47.38 15.03
C ALA A 943 51.78 48.51 14.82
N VAL A 944 50.83 48.70 15.78
CA VAL A 944 49.86 49.85 15.95
C VAL A 944 48.63 49.83 14.98
N HIS A 945 47.35 49.64 15.40
CA HIS A 945 46.38 50.43 16.24
C HIS A 945 45.76 51.68 15.54
N LYS A 946 44.49 52.12 15.76
CA LYS A 946 43.55 52.05 16.94
C LYS A 946 42.04 52.26 16.54
N LYS A 947 41.11 52.16 17.52
CA LYS A 947 39.64 52.52 17.45
C LYS A 947 39.40 54.04 17.78
N PRO A 948 38.17 54.63 18.05
CA PRO A 948 36.74 54.19 17.98
C PRO A 948 35.65 55.23 17.49
N ALA A 949 34.41 54.73 17.25
CA ALA A 949 33.04 55.28 17.56
C ALA A 949 32.54 56.74 17.30
N SER A 950 31.29 56.86 16.80
CA SER A 950 30.10 57.52 17.46
C SER A 950 29.16 58.45 16.62
N ARG A 951 27.87 58.47 17.03
CA ARG A 951 26.78 59.48 16.89
C ARG A 951 26.57 60.33 15.60
N MET A 952 25.62 59.89 14.77
CA MET A 952 24.30 60.53 14.53
C MET A 952 24.15 62.09 14.67
N ARG A 953 23.97 62.82 13.54
CA ARG A 953 22.84 63.78 13.29
C ARG A 953 22.85 64.48 11.90
N SER A 954 21.70 64.44 11.22
CA SER A 954 21.08 65.46 10.32
C SER A 954 21.91 66.43 9.46
N ARG A 955 21.59 66.51 8.14
CA ARG A 955 20.80 67.61 7.52
C ARG A 955 20.55 67.39 6.01
N LEU A 956 19.44 67.96 5.50
CA LEU A 956 19.18 68.24 4.06
C LEU A 956 19.68 69.66 3.71
N PRO A 957 19.84 70.01 2.42
CA PRO A 957 18.83 70.92 1.83
C PRO A 957 18.52 70.75 0.31
N SER A 958 17.34 71.25 -0.07
CA SER A 958 16.89 71.81 -1.36
C SER A 958 17.66 71.58 -2.69
N GLY A 959 16.93 71.23 -3.75
CA GLY A 959 17.24 71.61 -5.14
C GLY A 959 16.35 72.76 -5.64
N PRO A 960 16.36 73.11 -6.94
CA PRO A 960 15.28 73.90 -7.56
C PRO A 960 14.58 73.22 -8.77
N LYS A 961 13.64 73.98 -9.36
CA LYS A 961 12.52 73.66 -10.27
C LYS A 961 12.72 74.45 -11.62
N PRO A 962 11.76 74.63 -12.56
CA PRO A 962 10.56 73.84 -12.99
C PRO A 962 10.21 73.87 -14.54
N THR A 963 9.22 73.06 -14.98
CA THR A 963 8.17 73.37 -16.03
C THR A 963 8.59 73.58 -17.52
N PRO A 964 7.66 73.65 -18.54
CA PRO A 964 6.18 73.81 -18.52
C PRO A 964 5.32 72.80 -19.34
N VAL A 965 3.97 72.97 -19.29
CA VAL A 965 2.92 72.11 -19.90
C VAL A 965 1.62 72.92 -20.19
N PRO A 966 1.01 72.81 -21.38
CA PRO A 966 -0.42 73.12 -21.60
C PRO A 966 -1.16 72.16 -22.60
N ASP A 967 -2.38 72.55 -22.99
CA ASP A 967 -3.16 72.26 -24.23
C ASP A 967 -3.63 70.83 -24.61
N SER A 968 -4.92 70.43 -24.59
CA SER A 968 -6.24 71.00 -24.13
C SER A 968 -7.32 71.35 -25.19
N ILE A 969 -8.61 71.27 -24.76
CA ILE A 969 -9.86 71.70 -25.44
C ILE A 969 -10.32 70.79 -26.63
N SER A 970 -11.60 70.59 -27.00
CA SER A 970 -12.87 71.32 -26.71
C SER A 970 -14.02 70.48 -26.05
N ALA A 971 -15.28 70.56 -26.54
CA ALA A 971 -16.51 70.26 -25.78
C ALA A 971 -17.81 70.06 -26.63
N ALA A 972 -18.94 69.77 -25.94
CA ALA A 972 -20.38 69.76 -26.35
C ALA A 972 -20.89 68.54 -27.15
N ALA A 973 -22.11 67.96 -26.93
CA ALA A 973 -23.25 68.19 -26.00
C ALA A 973 -23.94 66.80 -25.69
N ALA A 974 -25.17 66.59 -25.15
CA ALA A 974 -26.35 67.39 -24.78
C ALA A 974 -27.20 66.66 -23.66
N VAL A 975 -28.36 67.24 -23.24
CA VAL A 975 -29.20 66.82 -22.08
C VAL A 975 -30.69 67.18 -22.36
N PRO A 976 -31.73 66.33 -22.09
CA PRO A 976 -32.51 66.37 -20.82
C PRO A 976 -33.12 65.01 -20.33
N ALA A 977 -32.97 64.61 -19.04
CA ALA A 977 -33.85 64.90 -17.88
C ALA A 977 -35.04 63.91 -17.71
N ALA A 978 -35.66 63.68 -16.53
CA ALA A 978 -35.69 64.51 -15.31
C ALA A 978 -36.09 63.77 -13.99
N LYS A 979 -35.57 64.26 -12.84
CA LYS A 979 -36.24 64.40 -11.50
C LYS A 979 -36.59 63.09 -10.69
N VAL A 980 -36.65 63.04 -9.34
CA VAL A 980 -36.48 64.04 -8.24
C VAL A 980 -36.23 63.39 -6.84
N ARG A 981 -35.33 63.97 -6.00
CA ARG A 981 -35.25 64.08 -4.49
C ARG A 981 -35.55 62.84 -3.56
N LYS A 982 -35.14 62.71 -2.27
CA LYS A 982 -34.15 63.37 -1.36
C LYS A 982 -33.90 62.49 -0.09
N ARG A 983 -32.64 62.45 0.39
CA ARG A 983 -32.10 62.45 1.78
C ARG A 983 -33.04 62.70 3.02
N PRO A 984 -32.65 62.34 4.28
CA PRO A 984 -32.11 61.07 4.81
C PRO A 984 -32.81 60.55 6.14
N PRO A 985 -32.22 60.42 7.38
CA PRO A 985 -32.14 59.12 8.09
C PRO A 985 -32.67 59.07 9.54
N ARG A 986 -32.79 57.85 10.14
CA ARG A 986 -32.65 57.59 11.60
C ARG A 986 -32.52 56.09 11.96
N ALA A 987 -32.35 55.78 13.25
CA ALA A 987 -31.93 54.49 13.81
C ALA A 987 -33.07 53.78 14.63
N PRO A 988 -32.85 52.69 15.41
CA PRO A 988 -33.82 51.60 15.66
C PRO A 988 -34.83 51.84 16.80
N PRO A 989 -35.76 50.89 17.02
CA PRO A 989 -35.66 50.09 18.27
C PRO A 989 -35.92 48.58 18.09
N ARG A 990 -36.22 47.87 19.20
CA ARG A 990 -36.22 46.41 19.37
C ARG A 990 -37.64 45.76 19.36
N HIS A 991 -37.63 44.42 19.34
CA HIS A 991 -38.56 43.48 19.98
C HIS A 991 -39.96 43.19 19.37
N ALA A 992 -40.02 41.96 18.84
CA ALA A 992 -40.83 40.83 19.36
C ALA A 992 -42.33 40.71 19.04
N GLN A 993 -42.75 39.44 18.93
CA GLN A 993 -44.13 38.94 18.85
C GLN A 993 -44.86 39.32 17.54
N GLN A 994 -45.77 38.54 16.95
CA GLN A 994 -46.50 37.30 17.32
C GLN A 994 -47.07 36.70 15.99
N PRO A 995 -48.02 35.73 15.93
CA PRO A 995 -48.42 34.68 16.87
C PRO A 995 -48.53 33.26 16.21
N CYS A 996 -49.06 32.31 16.99
CA CYS A 996 -49.74 31.07 16.57
C CYS A 996 -50.89 31.34 15.56
N THR A 997 -51.55 30.36 14.91
CA THR A 997 -52.40 29.26 15.45
C THR A 997 -52.66 28.21 14.33
N SER A 998 -53.31 27.04 14.50
CA SER A 998 -53.92 26.28 15.63
C SER A 998 -53.84 24.77 15.26
N ALA A 999 -53.61 23.81 16.17
CA ALA A 999 -54.54 23.25 17.17
C ALA A 999 -55.84 22.65 16.52
N LEU A 1000 -56.38 21.48 16.87
CA LEU A 1000 -56.77 20.88 18.17
C LEU A 1000 -56.90 19.34 18.00
N ARG A 1001 -57.24 18.43 18.94
CA ARG A 1001 -57.64 18.39 20.39
C ARG A 1001 -57.17 16.99 20.93
N ALA A 1002 -56.67 16.83 22.16
CA ALA A 1002 -57.40 16.63 23.44
C ALA A 1002 -58.16 15.27 23.52
N THR A 1003 -58.30 14.57 24.66
CA THR A 1003 -57.81 14.72 26.06
C THR A 1003 -57.90 13.32 26.73
N ASP A 1004 -57.74 12.99 28.03
CA ASP A 1004 -57.52 13.62 29.37
C ASP A 1004 -56.97 12.49 30.30
N ALA A 1005 -56.60 12.60 31.59
CA ALA A 1005 -56.38 13.66 32.59
C ALA A 1005 -55.47 13.09 33.72
N GLY A 1006 -55.01 13.90 34.69
CA GLY A 1006 -54.60 13.43 36.03
C GLY A 1006 -53.18 13.82 36.50
N ALA A 1007 -53.10 14.40 37.70
CA ALA A 1007 -51.88 14.78 38.44
C ALA A 1007 -52.22 14.67 39.96
N PRO A 1008 -51.27 14.50 40.93
CA PRO A 1008 -50.03 15.28 41.02
C PRO A 1008 -48.75 14.58 41.54
N ALA A 1009 -47.62 15.30 41.42
CA ALA A 1009 -46.36 15.25 42.19
C ALA A 1009 -45.53 13.92 42.28
N PRO A 1010 -44.18 13.98 42.20
CA PRO A 1010 -43.32 12.79 42.20
C PRO A 1010 -42.72 12.41 43.58
N PRO A 1011 -42.61 11.11 43.91
CA PRO A 1011 -41.62 10.58 44.84
C PRO A 1011 -40.32 10.16 44.13
N THR A 1012 -39.22 10.04 44.88
CA THR A 1012 -37.88 9.68 44.38
C THR A 1012 -37.66 8.16 44.26
N PRO A 1013 -36.95 7.67 43.22
CA PRO A 1013 -36.63 6.25 43.07
C PRO A 1013 -35.29 5.89 43.74
N GLU A 1014 -35.34 5.22 44.89
CA GLU A 1014 -34.14 4.67 45.56
C GLU A 1014 -34.33 3.20 46.02
N ALA A 1015 -35.33 2.49 45.45
CA ALA A 1015 -35.74 1.17 45.94
C ALA A 1015 -36.33 0.20 44.89
N LEU A 1016 -35.70 0.02 43.72
CA LEU A 1016 -36.06 -1.12 42.83
C LEU A 1016 -34.94 -1.71 41.93
N GLU A 1017 -33.66 -1.37 42.11
CA GLU A 1017 -32.55 -2.02 41.38
C GLU A 1017 -31.91 -3.17 42.19
N MET A 1018 -32.59 -4.33 42.28
CA MET A 1018 -31.95 -5.55 42.82
C MET A 1018 -32.55 -6.89 42.32
N ARG A 1019 -33.17 -6.95 41.13
CA ARG A 1019 -33.74 -8.21 40.59
C ARG A 1019 -33.54 -8.52 39.08
N LEU A 1020 -32.72 -7.77 38.33
CA LEU A 1020 -32.56 -8.01 36.88
C LEU A 1020 -31.27 -8.75 36.47
N ASP A 1021 -30.13 -8.50 37.12
CA ASP A 1021 -28.83 -9.04 36.65
C ASP A 1021 -28.69 -10.57 36.81
N ILE A 1022 -29.31 -11.16 37.83
CA ILE A 1022 -29.23 -12.62 38.09
C ILE A 1022 -29.91 -13.42 36.97
N ALA A 1023 -30.97 -12.88 36.36
CA ALA A 1023 -31.66 -13.54 35.25
C ALA A 1023 -30.77 -13.56 33.98
N VAL A 1024 -30.05 -12.46 33.71
CA VAL A 1024 -29.15 -12.35 32.56
C VAL A 1024 -27.90 -13.22 32.76
N ALA A 1025 -27.31 -13.21 33.95
CA ALA A 1025 -26.14 -14.01 34.27
C ALA A 1025 -26.40 -15.53 34.14
N ASN A 1026 -27.53 -16.02 34.66
CA ASN A 1026 -27.88 -17.44 34.59
C ASN A 1026 -28.18 -17.89 33.15
N ALA A 1027 -28.88 -17.07 32.36
CA ALA A 1027 -29.11 -17.35 30.94
C ALA A 1027 -27.81 -17.41 30.12
N LEU A 1028 -26.80 -16.60 30.48
CA LEU A 1028 -25.48 -16.65 29.85
C LEU A 1028 -24.72 -17.94 30.23
N ALA A 1029 -24.82 -18.37 31.48
CA ALA A 1029 -24.18 -19.60 31.98
C ALA A 1029 -24.75 -20.86 31.31
N GLU A 1030 -26.07 -20.99 31.17
CA GLU A 1030 -26.70 -22.09 30.42
C GLU A 1030 -26.33 -22.09 28.92
N GLY A 1031 -26.12 -20.90 28.34
CA GLY A 1031 -25.66 -20.76 26.96
C GLY A 1031 -24.24 -21.28 26.74
N ILE A 1032 -23.32 -20.97 27.64
CA ILE A 1032 -21.90 -21.37 27.55
C ILE A 1032 -21.72 -22.88 27.83
N SER A 1033 -22.51 -23.44 28.75
CA SER A 1033 -22.48 -24.88 29.11
C SER A 1033 -22.70 -25.82 27.90
N LYS A 1034 -23.40 -25.35 26.85
CA LYS A 1034 -23.75 -26.17 25.66
C LYS A 1034 -22.66 -26.27 24.58
N TYR A 1035 -21.51 -25.61 24.74
CA TYR A 1035 -20.50 -25.47 23.68
C TYR A 1035 -19.04 -25.68 24.11
N VAL A 1036 -18.78 -26.33 25.25
CA VAL A 1036 -17.43 -26.63 25.74
C VAL A 1036 -17.31 -28.10 26.13
N ASP A 1037 -16.39 -28.84 25.50
CA ASP A 1037 -16.10 -30.23 25.83
C ASP A 1037 -15.52 -30.36 27.26
N ALA A 1038 -15.91 -31.42 27.96
CA ALA A 1038 -15.59 -31.62 29.39
C ALA A 1038 -14.10 -31.49 29.74
N SER A 1039 -13.19 -31.92 28.86
CA SER A 1039 -11.75 -31.85 29.07
C SER A 1039 -11.21 -30.42 29.24
N ALA A 1040 -11.91 -29.40 28.76
CA ALA A 1040 -11.53 -28.00 28.95
C ALA A 1040 -11.90 -27.45 30.34
N ALA A 1041 -12.96 -27.99 30.96
CA ALA A 1041 -13.31 -27.66 32.35
C ALA A 1041 -12.27 -28.26 33.32
N ASP A 1042 -11.92 -29.53 33.14
CA ASP A 1042 -10.89 -30.22 33.95
C ASP A 1042 -9.54 -29.50 33.86
N ALA A 1043 -9.13 -29.07 32.66
CA ALA A 1043 -7.90 -28.32 32.45
C ALA A 1043 -7.92 -26.94 33.13
N LEU A 1044 -9.07 -26.26 33.15
CA LEU A 1044 -9.23 -24.96 33.81
C LEU A 1044 -9.18 -25.11 35.35
N GLU A 1045 -9.78 -26.16 35.91
CA GLU A 1045 -9.76 -26.40 37.36
C GLU A 1045 -8.37 -26.85 37.84
N ALA A 1046 -7.69 -27.70 37.06
CA ALA A 1046 -6.29 -28.05 37.32
C ALA A 1046 -5.38 -26.80 37.30
N ALA A 1047 -5.60 -25.86 36.39
CA ALA A 1047 -4.85 -24.60 36.33
C ALA A 1047 -5.14 -23.65 37.51
N LYS A 1048 -6.38 -23.63 38.03
CA LYS A 1048 -6.71 -22.90 39.27
C LYS A 1048 -6.03 -23.54 40.48
N GLN A 1049 -6.13 -24.87 40.63
CA GLN A 1049 -5.55 -25.60 41.75
C GLN A 1049 -4.03 -25.42 41.81
N ALA A 1050 -3.33 -25.60 40.69
CA ALA A 1050 -1.89 -25.35 40.60
C ALA A 1050 -1.49 -23.89 40.96
N LYS A 1051 -2.36 -22.91 40.66
CA LYS A 1051 -2.15 -21.51 41.04
C LYS A 1051 -2.37 -21.27 42.53
N GLU A 1052 -3.36 -21.92 43.16
CA GLU A 1052 -3.54 -21.84 44.61
C GLU A 1052 -2.37 -22.50 45.36
N ASP A 1053 -1.94 -23.68 44.94
CA ASP A 1053 -0.87 -24.42 45.61
C ASP A 1053 0.50 -23.73 45.46
N LEU A 1054 0.76 -23.11 44.31
CA LEU A 1054 1.91 -22.21 44.14
C LEU A 1054 1.80 -20.93 45.01
N SER A 1055 0.59 -20.50 45.35
CA SER A 1055 0.35 -19.36 46.24
C SER A 1055 0.53 -19.75 47.71
N ARG A 1056 0.05 -20.93 48.14
CA ARG A 1056 0.30 -21.53 49.45
C ARG A 1056 1.80 -21.74 49.67
N ALA A 1057 2.49 -22.41 48.74
CA ALA A 1057 3.93 -22.66 48.84
C ALA A 1057 4.78 -21.36 48.91
N ARG A 1058 4.33 -20.27 48.28
CA ARG A 1058 4.96 -18.94 48.43
C ARG A 1058 4.66 -18.29 49.78
N LEU A 1059 3.45 -18.46 50.30
CA LEU A 1059 3.07 -17.96 51.62
C LEU A 1059 3.83 -18.70 52.73
N ASP A 1060 3.92 -20.03 52.65
CA ASP A 1060 4.67 -20.88 53.58
C ASP A 1060 6.17 -20.56 53.56
N ALA A 1061 6.75 -20.31 52.37
CA ALA A 1061 8.15 -19.88 52.26
C ALA A 1061 8.42 -18.52 52.91
N LEU A 1062 7.46 -17.59 52.84
CA LEU A 1062 7.54 -16.27 53.49
C LEU A 1062 7.31 -16.35 55.01
N LEU A 1063 6.39 -17.21 55.46
CA LEU A 1063 6.05 -17.38 56.88
C LEU A 1063 7.13 -18.15 57.66
N ASN A 1064 7.82 -19.10 57.03
CA ASN A 1064 8.89 -19.89 57.68
C ASN A 1064 10.28 -19.22 57.63
N GLY A 1065 10.38 -17.94 57.26
CA GLY A 1065 11.61 -17.15 57.39
C GLY A 1065 12.79 -17.58 56.51
N GLY A 1066 12.56 -18.40 55.48
CA GLY A 1066 13.61 -18.91 54.59
C GLY A 1066 14.14 -17.84 53.63
N ALA A 1067 15.42 -17.50 53.72
CA ALA A 1067 16.05 -16.53 52.83
C ALA A 1067 16.03 -17.01 51.37
N MET A 1068 15.56 -16.18 50.43
CA MET A 1068 15.63 -16.46 49.00
C MET A 1068 17.09 -16.50 48.52
N PRO A 1069 17.49 -17.51 47.72
CA PRO A 1069 18.79 -17.49 47.05
C PRO A 1069 18.81 -16.39 45.96
N PRO A 1070 19.92 -15.65 45.79
CA PRO A 1070 20.01 -14.57 44.81
C PRO A 1070 19.99 -15.11 43.36
N PRO A 1071 19.43 -14.34 42.39
CA PRO A 1071 19.42 -14.75 40.99
C PRO A 1071 20.84 -14.79 40.40
N CYS A 1072 21.20 -15.92 39.80
CA CYS A 1072 22.52 -16.10 39.20
C CYS A 1072 22.73 -15.22 37.96
N ALA A 1073 23.93 -14.67 37.81
CA ALA A 1073 24.39 -13.99 36.60
C ALA A 1073 24.39 -14.94 35.37
N PRO A 1074 24.29 -14.42 34.13
CA PRO A 1074 24.04 -15.25 32.94
C PRO A 1074 25.27 -16.09 32.56
N CYS A 1075 25.19 -17.40 32.81
CA CYS A 1075 26.16 -18.40 32.35
C CYS A 1075 25.56 -19.32 31.26
N SER A 1076 26.43 -20.06 30.57
CA SER A 1076 26.22 -20.63 29.23
C SER A 1076 25.14 -21.73 29.07
N LEU A 1077 24.71 -21.90 27.81
CA LEU A 1077 23.57 -22.68 27.31
C LEU A 1077 23.71 -24.23 27.36
N THR A 1078 24.09 -24.82 28.49
CA THR A 1078 24.31 -26.30 28.59
C THR A 1078 23.59 -27.02 29.75
N CYS A 1079 22.93 -26.32 30.68
CA CYS A 1079 22.27 -26.98 31.81
C CYS A 1079 20.91 -27.63 31.46
N ARG A 1080 20.90 -28.96 31.36
CA ARG A 1080 19.70 -29.78 31.02
C ARG A 1080 18.53 -29.63 32.02
N ARG A 1081 18.78 -29.21 33.27
CA ARG A 1081 17.72 -28.92 34.26
C ARG A 1081 16.95 -27.64 33.93
N CYS A 1082 17.63 -26.57 33.52
CA CYS A 1082 16.98 -25.29 33.19
C CYS A 1082 16.02 -25.40 32.00
N TRP A 1083 16.31 -26.29 31.04
CA TRP A 1083 15.43 -26.56 29.89
C TRP A 1083 14.10 -27.21 30.29
N MET A 1084 14.09 -28.09 31.29
CA MET A 1084 12.84 -28.72 31.77
C MET A 1084 11.97 -27.75 32.57
N VAL A 1085 12.57 -26.89 33.41
CA VAL A 1085 11.81 -25.88 34.17
C VAL A 1085 11.13 -24.86 33.23
N ARG A 1086 11.80 -24.47 32.13
CA ARG A 1086 11.23 -23.63 31.06
C ARG A 1086 10.25 -24.34 30.10
N ARG A 1087 9.86 -25.58 30.40
CA ARG A 1087 8.85 -26.36 29.66
C ARG A 1087 7.66 -26.76 30.55
N ALA A 1088 7.71 -26.43 31.83
CA ALA A 1088 6.62 -26.60 32.81
C ALA A 1088 6.06 -25.24 33.29
N LEU A 1089 6.66 -24.14 32.83
CA LEU A 1089 6.13 -22.77 32.77
C LEU A 1089 5.76 -22.47 31.31
#